data_AF-A0A6M8V6K3-F1
#
_entry.id   AF-A0A6M8V6K3-F1
#
_cell.length_a   1.000
_cell.length_b   1.000
_cell.length_c   1.000
_cell.angle_alpha   90.00
_cell.angle_beta   90.00
_cell.angle_gamma   90.00
#
_symmetry.space_group_name_H-M   'P 1'
#
loop_
_entity.id
_entity.type
_entity.pdbx_description
1 polymer ?
#
loop_
_entity_poly.entity_id
_entity_poly.type
_entity_poly.pdbx_seq_one_letter_code
_entity_poly.pdbx_strand_id
1 'polypeptide(L)'
;MRTYVKILFIITLFSFTQIVAQGPYSYGPVFEDLFTTQWKIDGQVHGWGWHYVGVNNGPPSVFYRNTNFWEWSNNDIPTDAQLSSVRLRFKAARSGTEHFKFAIHNLNMYWGSGSFYNNFNTGNRVFTADLIPNNGVVSFDQTFTSGNLFNAVQNAISSGEYFLTLGIKLDPESSPHPWWTVYKYDSDAPNTTEVPCIELTIVWDLPHQIVTVDQKLSGTSSVDSVDIYVPNGDWDRFSVPKDFSWELNREKALRGSRKVISNEKYNNWNEDNDVKNHQVFNINENTDFLTSNFKSTNSNITVKNKLVEVNNIDAGKLKFRDPWFINFNDPTNYQDQYGFKNLGSDAIYEWVNSPFNPNTGSGTGSEYKGTFLNQSIISGRPYYSIYSAPHDINLSQTGRTHQFVWRSWEYDPAKLFVESPNGKSTNVVFLSTTNTTITANLKGAQLSNDITAYDFNSQKKFVRTDNGHLHNVYISMGALWYERSTNGGTTWDIVGGQPINSDNPKQVSIDYLPPGSGTDVVLIAYQCTTSTGSKVVVDVYIDGAPRAGQFRYDVVSFTHSPGEYSQMNAEPVISLAQEWDFLIAYKVPGYLPEGGDDPTQAGLYYSFGWLNGLYGWQLTWYNPTQKWVMIPTTGVNSIHPTIGDDVYSGYNYFHIVYQENNQIKYHYRYGQTRTGSLMSGGNPYVCSNNTGFTEHYNPSIISMGTTARVCWVGYRMVYYEEENEVDAFPQYRVLFRRPGQTTFWQFGNNVSSPNINKNSTNTYYAFAWSENNSQIWFADNTLNSKIA
;
A
#
# COMPACT_ATOMS: atom_id res chain seq x y z
N MET A 1 54.71 49.91 -42.31
CA MET A 1 53.32 49.59 -42.65
C MET A 1 53.21 48.07 -42.89
N ARG A 2 53.51 47.29 -41.85
CA ARG A 2 52.69 46.22 -41.23
C ARG A 2 52.07 45.17 -42.17
N THR A 3 52.93 44.21 -42.49
CA THR A 3 52.68 42.80 -42.81
C THR A 3 51.85 42.11 -41.72
N TYR A 4 50.80 41.37 -42.08
CA TYR A 4 50.12 40.43 -41.18
C TYR A 4 50.26 39.00 -41.74
N VAL A 5 51.11 38.24 -41.07
CA VAL A 5 51.33 36.81 -41.27
C VAL A 5 50.20 36.05 -40.56
N LYS A 6 49.61 35.08 -41.28
CA LYS A 6 48.70 34.07 -40.73
C LYS A 6 49.44 33.25 -39.68
N ILE A 7 48.99 33.27 -38.43
CA ILE A 7 49.36 32.27 -37.43
C ILE A 7 48.12 31.45 -37.12
N LEU A 8 48.15 30.21 -37.59
CA LEU A 8 47.23 29.14 -37.27
C LEU A 8 47.59 28.64 -35.86
N PHE A 9 46.81 28.99 -34.84
CA PHE A 9 46.96 28.43 -33.49
C PHE A 9 46.16 27.14 -33.43
N ILE A 10 46.81 26.01 -33.69
CA ILE A 10 46.32 24.68 -33.36
C ILE A 10 46.44 24.56 -31.83
N ILE A 11 45.33 24.72 -31.12
CA ILE A 11 45.24 24.33 -29.70
C ILE A 11 44.94 22.84 -29.70
N THR A 12 46.00 22.03 -29.68
CA THR A 12 45.90 20.63 -29.28
C THR A 12 45.63 20.62 -27.78
N LEU A 13 44.35 20.50 -27.41
CA LEU A 13 43.95 20.26 -26.03
C LEU A 13 44.39 18.83 -25.69
N PHE A 14 45.63 18.67 -25.24
CA PHE A 14 45.98 17.46 -24.49
C PHE A 14 45.15 17.49 -23.21
N SER A 15 44.08 16.71 -23.19
CA SER A 15 43.44 16.27 -21.95
C SER A 15 44.52 15.51 -21.17
N PHE A 16 45.25 16.21 -20.32
CA PHE A 16 45.97 15.59 -19.23
C PHE A 16 44.91 14.89 -18.38
N THR A 17 44.84 13.57 -18.49
CA THR A 17 44.40 12.74 -17.39
C THR A 17 45.36 13.05 -16.25
N GLN A 18 44.98 13.98 -15.36
CA GLN A 18 45.45 13.86 -14.00
C GLN A 18 44.81 12.58 -13.47
N ILE A 19 45.50 11.46 -13.68
CA ILE A 19 45.55 10.44 -12.66
C ILE A 19 46.03 11.22 -11.45
N VAL A 20 45.12 11.59 -10.56
CA VAL A 20 45.50 11.96 -9.21
C VAL A 20 46.10 10.66 -8.69
N ALA A 21 47.41 10.51 -8.89
CA ALA A 21 48.17 9.52 -8.17
C ALA A 21 47.94 9.90 -6.71
N GLN A 22 47.07 9.16 -6.04
CA GLN A 22 47.01 9.19 -4.59
C GLN A 22 48.42 8.79 -4.17
N GLY A 23 49.17 9.79 -3.68
CA GLY A 23 50.53 9.56 -3.24
C GLY A 23 50.53 8.52 -2.13
N PRO A 24 51.65 7.84 -1.91
CA PRO A 24 51.74 6.81 -0.89
C PRO A 24 51.32 7.37 0.46
N TYR A 25 50.57 6.57 1.20
CA TYR A 25 50.15 6.87 2.56
C TYR A 25 51.34 6.80 3.51
N SER A 26 51.29 7.51 4.63
CA SER A 26 52.36 7.47 5.63
C SER A 26 51.85 7.46 7.07
N TYR A 27 52.55 6.68 7.91
CA TYR A 27 52.40 6.54 9.34
C TYR A 27 53.67 7.11 9.92
N GLY A 28 53.51 8.17 10.69
CA GLY A 28 54.63 8.92 11.23
C GLY A 28 55.09 10.09 10.36
N PRO A 29 56.20 10.73 10.74
CA PRO A 29 57.15 10.30 11.77
C PRO A 29 56.54 10.19 13.17
N VAL A 30 56.56 8.98 13.76
CA VAL A 30 56.11 8.72 15.13
C VAL A 30 57.33 8.56 16.03
N PHE A 31 57.44 9.47 16.99
CA PHE A 31 58.42 9.41 18.07
C PHE A 31 57.85 8.55 19.18
N GLU A 32 58.37 7.33 19.31
CA GLU A 32 57.93 6.43 20.37
C GLU A 32 58.75 6.65 21.63
N ASP A 33 58.09 6.93 22.74
CA ASP A 33 58.68 7.17 24.05
C ASP A 33 58.20 6.17 25.11
N LEU A 34 57.29 5.25 24.74
CA LEU A 34 56.97 4.03 25.47
C LEU A 34 58.08 3.01 25.22
N PHE A 35 59.09 3.06 26.08
CA PHE A 35 60.23 2.15 26.06
C PHE A 35 60.47 1.55 27.45
N THR A 36 61.01 0.34 27.49
CA THR A 36 61.56 -0.20 28.74
C THR A 36 62.91 -0.82 28.49
N THR A 37 63.73 -0.76 29.54
CA THR A 37 65.06 -1.34 29.56
C THR A 37 65.02 -2.59 30.41
N GLN A 38 65.49 -3.70 29.82
CA GLN A 38 65.76 -4.92 30.56
C GLN A 38 67.25 -5.15 30.65
N TRP A 39 67.66 -5.59 31.83
CA TRP A 39 69.05 -5.86 32.14
C TRP A 39 69.24 -7.28 32.65
N LYS A 40 70.32 -7.91 32.22
CA LYS A 40 70.72 -9.25 32.69
C LYS A 40 71.95 -9.14 33.57
N ILE A 41 71.86 -9.69 34.78
CA ILE A 41 72.91 -9.77 35.81
C ILE A 41 73.16 -11.26 36.09
N ASP A 42 74.39 -11.73 35.91
CA ASP A 42 74.81 -13.11 36.23
C ASP A 42 73.87 -14.23 35.74
N GLY A 43 73.24 -14.03 34.58
CA GLY A 43 72.33 -15.02 33.99
C GLY A 43 70.84 -14.79 34.27
N GLN A 44 70.47 -13.91 35.19
CA GLN A 44 69.08 -13.58 35.53
C GLN A 44 68.62 -12.26 34.91
N VAL A 45 67.38 -12.23 34.44
CA VAL A 45 66.75 -11.04 33.83
C VAL A 45 66.02 -10.26 34.91
N HIS A 46 66.28 -8.96 34.98
CA HIS A 46 65.62 -8.04 35.90
C HIS A 46 64.84 -6.96 35.11
N GLY A 47 63.77 -6.43 35.71
CA GLY A 47 63.01 -5.29 35.16
C GLY A 47 63.43 -3.98 35.81
N TRP A 48 63.42 -2.89 35.03
CA TRP A 48 63.71 -1.50 35.44
C TRP A 48 65.20 -1.17 35.61
N GLY A 49 65.90 -1.07 34.47
CA GLY A 49 67.25 -0.51 34.37
C GLY A 49 67.25 0.97 33.97
N TRP A 50 68.43 1.58 34.02
CA TRP A 50 68.67 2.91 33.45
C TRP A 50 68.68 2.81 31.92
N HIS A 51 68.23 3.85 31.24
CA HIS A 51 68.13 3.86 29.79
C HIS A 51 69.52 3.78 29.13
N TYR A 52 69.93 2.57 28.76
CA TYR A 52 71.20 2.29 28.08
C TYR A 52 71.06 1.09 27.14
N VAL A 53 71.86 1.06 26.09
CA VAL A 53 72.09 -0.10 25.22
C VAL A 53 73.54 -0.54 25.38
N GLY A 54 73.76 -1.79 25.78
CA GLY A 54 75.10 -2.41 25.84
C GLY A 54 75.52 -2.89 27.22
N VAL A 55 76.84 -3.08 27.42
CA VAL A 55 77.40 -3.77 28.60
C VAL A 55 78.18 -2.80 29.49
N ASN A 56 77.98 -2.85 30.81
CA ASN A 56 78.84 -2.16 31.79
C ASN A 56 79.31 -3.09 32.90
N ASN A 57 80.46 -2.73 33.44
CA ASN A 57 81.04 -3.32 34.62
C ASN A 57 80.36 -2.74 35.87
N GLY A 58 79.64 -3.58 36.58
CA GLY A 58 79.27 -3.32 37.97
C GLY A 58 80.45 -3.52 38.92
N PRO A 59 80.19 -3.72 40.22
CA PRO A 59 81.19 -4.22 41.16
C PRO A 59 81.94 -5.46 40.59
N PRO A 60 83.15 -5.77 41.07
CA PRO A 60 83.96 -6.86 40.51
C PRO A 60 83.13 -8.14 40.38
N SER A 61 83.06 -8.70 39.17
CA SER A 61 82.30 -9.90 38.73
C SER A 61 80.86 -9.74 38.20
N VAL A 62 80.25 -8.55 38.22
CA VAL A 62 78.89 -8.34 37.67
C VAL A 62 78.89 -7.57 36.34
N PHE A 63 78.22 -8.11 35.31
CA PHE A 63 77.99 -7.40 34.04
C PHE A 63 76.52 -7.03 33.87
N TYR A 64 76.24 -5.75 33.64
CA TYR A 64 74.91 -5.27 33.28
C TYR A 64 74.77 -5.23 31.76
N ARG A 65 73.92 -6.09 31.20
CA ARG A 65 73.61 -6.09 29.75
C ARG A 65 72.26 -5.46 29.53
N ASN A 66 72.21 -4.24 29.02
CA ASN A 66 70.97 -3.51 28.79
C ASN A 66 70.50 -3.63 27.34
N THR A 67 69.20 -3.85 27.16
CA THR A 67 68.51 -3.77 25.87
C THR A 67 67.28 -2.89 26.02
N ASN A 68 66.98 -2.11 24.98
CA ASN A 68 65.81 -1.25 24.94
C ASN A 68 64.86 -1.75 23.85
N PHE A 69 63.57 -1.55 24.02
CA PHE A 69 62.60 -1.78 22.96
C PHE A 69 61.47 -0.76 23.03
N TRP A 70 60.84 -0.56 21.87
CA TRP A 70 59.77 0.39 21.60
C TRP A 70 58.65 -0.33 20.86
N GLU A 71 57.40 0.02 21.16
CA GLU A 71 56.21 -0.51 20.50
C GLU A 71 55.46 0.61 19.80
N TRP A 72 55.10 0.41 18.54
CA TRP A 72 54.22 1.31 17.78
C TRP A 72 52.88 0.65 17.54
N SER A 73 51.77 1.40 17.66
CA SER A 73 50.45 0.97 17.19
C SER A 73 50.31 1.21 15.68
N ASN A 74 49.90 0.20 14.91
CA ASN A 74 49.69 0.33 13.45
C ASN A 74 48.23 0.08 13.04
N ASN A 75 47.27 0.29 13.94
CA ASN A 75 45.83 0.17 13.69
C ASN A 75 45.28 1.11 12.60
N ASP A 76 46.00 2.20 12.31
CA ASP A 76 45.64 3.14 11.26
C ASP A 76 46.12 2.69 9.86
N ILE A 77 46.90 1.60 9.78
CA ILE A 77 47.37 1.02 8.52
C ILE A 77 46.47 -0.17 8.15
N PRO A 78 45.78 -0.14 6.99
CA PRO A 78 44.98 -1.26 6.53
C PRO A 78 45.80 -2.55 6.37
N THR A 79 45.23 -3.71 6.70
CA THR A 79 45.93 -5.00 6.64
C THR A 79 46.32 -5.42 5.21
N ASP A 80 45.64 -4.86 4.21
CA ASP A 80 45.94 -5.04 2.78
C ASP A 80 47.00 -4.06 2.23
N ALA A 81 47.54 -3.17 3.07
CA ALA A 81 48.59 -2.24 2.70
C ALA A 81 49.87 -2.95 2.23
N GLN A 82 50.47 -2.43 1.16
CA GLN A 82 51.75 -2.85 0.61
C GLN A 82 52.81 -1.79 0.96
N LEU A 83 53.81 -2.16 1.74
CA LEU A 83 54.85 -1.23 2.14
C LEU A 83 55.67 -0.75 0.95
N SER A 84 55.91 0.56 0.89
CA SER A 84 56.84 1.18 -0.04
C SER A 84 58.19 1.42 0.65
N SER A 85 58.18 1.86 1.92
CA SER A 85 59.41 1.99 2.73
C SER A 85 59.14 2.04 4.23
N VAL A 86 60.18 1.73 5.02
CA VAL A 86 60.23 1.90 6.47
C VAL A 86 61.46 2.72 6.81
N ARG A 87 61.33 3.86 7.49
CA ARG A 87 62.46 4.69 7.94
C ARG A 87 62.55 4.63 9.45
N LEU A 88 63.74 4.35 9.96
CA LEU A 88 64.07 4.41 11.38
C LEU A 88 65.14 5.47 11.62
N ARG A 89 64.91 6.33 12.63
CA ARG A 89 65.88 7.36 13.00
C ARG A 89 66.02 7.49 14.51
N PHE A 90 67.26 7.61 14.95
CA PHE A 90 67.60 7.96 16.34
C PHE A 90 69.06 8.43 16.41
N LYS A 91 69.43 9.05 17.52
CA LYS A 91 70.83 9.28 17.89
C LYS A 91 71.20 8.39 19.06
N ALA A 92 72.49 8.06 19.18
CA ALA A 92 73.00 7.44 20.39
C ALA A 92 74.28 8.15 20.85
N ALA A 93 74.46 8.27 22.16
CA ALA A 93 75.64 8.93 22.73
C ALA A 93 76.29 8.15 23.86
N ARG A 94 77.61 8.35 24.00
CA ARG A 94 78.43 7.89 25.12
C ARG A 94 79.63 8.80 25.33
N SER A 95 80.27 8.68 26.48
CA SER A 95 81.64 9.14 26.68
C SER A 95 82.62 8.13 26.05
N GLY A 96 83.35 8.50 25.00
CA GLY A 96 84.39 7.66 24.38
C GLY A 96 84.47 7.74 22.85
N THR A 97 85.29 6.87 22.26
CA THR A 97 85.57 6.80 20.81
C THR A 97 85.18 5.46 20.18
N GLU A 98 84.63 4.53 20.97
CA GLU A 98 84.24 3.21 20.52
C GLU A 98 83.04 3.28 19.58
N HIS A 99 82.96 2.33 18.65
CA HIS A 99 81.85 2.27 17.70
C HIS A 99 80.54 1.83 18.40
N PHE A 100 79.40 2.30 17.88
CA PHE A 100 78.10 1.75 18.25
C PHE A 100 77.76 0.59 17.32
N LYS A 101 78.10 -0.63 17.76
CA LYS A 101 77.76 -1.86 17.05
C LYS A 101 76.49 -2.44 17.64
N PHE A 102 75.40 -2.41 16.88
CA PHE A 102 74.09 -2.81 17.38
C PHE A 102 73.33 -3.68 16.38
N ALA A 103 72.35 -4.40 16.93
CA ALA A 103 71.35 -5.16 16.23
C ALA A 103 69.95 -4.63 16.58
N ILE A 104 69.06 -4.62 15.58
CA ILE A 104 67.62 -4.43 15.77
C ILE A 104 66.96 -5.80 15.74
N HIS A 105 66.05 -6.04 16.66
CA HIS A 105 65.27 -7.27 16.78
C HIS A 105 63.77 -6.98 16.65
N ASN A 106 63.04 -7.80 15.88
CA ASN A 106 61.58 -7.81 15.88
C ASN A 106 61.10 -8.70 17.03
N LEU A 107 60.43 -8.12 18.02
CA LEU A 107 59.96 -8.83 19.20
C LEU A 107 58.46 -9.04 19.02
N ASN A 108 58.04 -10.25 18.66
CA ASN A 108 56.62 -10.55 18.40
C ASN A 108 55.80 -10.64 19.71
N MET A 109 55.75 -9.54 20.46
CA MET A 109 55.24 -9.43 21.82
C MET A 109 54.77 -7.99 22.06
N TYR A 110 53.58 -7.83 22.63
CA TYR A 110 53.05 -6.51 22.98
C TYR A 110 53.60 -6.00 24.32
N TRP A 111 53.54 -4.69 24.54
CA TRP A 111 53.99 -4.01 25.75
C TRP A 111 53.32 -4.58 27.02
N GLY A 112 54.13 -5.04 27.97
CA GLY A 112 53.64 -5.64 29.22
C GLY A 112 53.44 -7.16 29.19
N SER A 113 53.70 -7.84 28.07
CA SER A 113 53.58 -9.30 27.93
C SER A 113 54.65 -10.14 28.67
N GLY A 114 55.61 -9.52 29.35
CA GLY A 114 56.60 -10.19 30.21
C GLY A 114 58.06 -9.85 29.93
N SER A 115 58.94 -10.86 29.97
CA SER A 115 60.40 -10.68 29.76
C SER A 115 60.77 -10.70 28.28
N PHE A 116 61.16 -9.55 27.74
CA PHE A 116 61.59 -9.38 26.35
C PHE A 116 63.03 -9.81 26.11
N TYR A 117 63.87 -9.85 27.16
CA TYR A 117 65.31 -10.10 27.06
C TYR A 117 65.64 -11.41 26.33
N ASN A 118 64.86 -12.48 26.56
CA ASN A 118 65.06 -13.78 25.92
C ASN A 118 64.70 -13.80 24.42
N ASN A 119 63.97 -12.79 23.95
CA ASN A 119 63.60 -12.63 22.54
C ASN A 119 64.68 -11.90 21.73
N PHE A 120 65.75 -11.40 22.35
CA PHE A 120 66.93 -10.87 21.67
C PHE A 120 67.90 -11.98 21.22
N ASN A 121 67.37 -12.94 20.45
CA ASN A 121 68.11 -14.04 19.84
C ASN A 121 68.34 -13.81 18.34
N THR A 122 69.18 -14.62 17.72
CA THR A 122 69.55 -14.49 16.30
C THR A 122 68.38 -14.67 15.33
N GLY A 123 67.34 -15.42 15.70
CA GLY A 123 66.14 -15.63 14.89
C GLY A 123 65.26 -14.38 14.79
N ASN A 124 65.24 -13.55 15.83
CA ASN A 124 64.49 -12.29 15.86
C ASN A 124 65.29 -11.09 15.34
N ARG A 125 66.56 -11.27 14.97
CA ARG A 125 67.44 -10.19 14.51
C ARG A 125 67.10 -9.79 13.08
N VAL A 126 66.68 -8.54 12.90
CA VAL A 126 66.21 -8.01 11.61
C VAL A 126 67.19 -7.04 10.94
N PHE A 127 68.14 -6.48 11.68
CA PHE A 127 69.15 -5.58 11.13
C PHE A 127 70.38 -5.50 12.04
N THR A 128 71.56 -5.15 11.49
CA THR A 128 72.78 -4.85 12.23
C THR A 128 73.50 -3.65 11.62
N ALA A 129 74.15 -2.84 12.45
CA ALA A 129 74.99 -1.73 12.00
C ALA A 129 76.19 -1.49 12.94
N ASP A 130 77.22 -0.86 12.37
CA ASP A 130 78.45 -0.45 13.05
C ASP A 130 78.66 1.05 12.77
N LEU A 131 78.30 1.90 13.72
CA LEU A 131 78.37 3.36 13.57
C LEU A 131 79.59 3.95 14.26
N ILE A 132 80.28 4.85 13.57
CA ILE A 132 81.49 5.53 14.07
C ILE A 132 81.06 6.83 14.76
N PRO A 133 81.42 7.07 16.04
CA PRO A 133 81.05 8.29 16.74
C PRO A 133 81.79 9.53 16.24
N ASN A 134 81.10 10.66 16.25
CA ASN A 134 81.67 12.00 16.19
C ASN A 134 81.45 12.68 17.55
N ASN A 135 82.53 13.00 18.28
CA ASN A 135 82.47 13.53 19.65
C ASN A 135 81.56 12.74 20.61
N GLY A 136 81.62 11.40 20.53
CA GLY A 136 80.83 10.52 21.39
C GLY A 136 79.35 10.36 20.98
N VAL A 137 78.94 10.90 19.81
CA VAL A 137 77.57 10.79 19.28
C VAL A 137 77.56 10.08 17.93
N VAL A 138 76.59 9.18 17.74
CA VAL A 138 76.25 8.56 16.44
C VAL A 138 74.84 8.94 16.04
N SER A 139 74.60 9.04 14.73
CA SER A 139 73.27 9.24 14.16
C SER A 139 72.91 8.04 13.29
N PHE A 140 71.74 7.48 13.52
CA PHE A 140 71.15 6.45 12.68
C PHE A 140 69.96 7.05 11.94
N ASP A 141 70.00 7.00 10.62
CA ASP A 141 68.92 7.42 9.74
C ASP A 141 68.96 6.50 8.53
N GLN A 142 68.07 5.51 8.50
CA GLN A 142 68.04 4.52 7.44
C GLN A 142 66.62 4.31 6.96
N THR A 143 66.49 4.26 5.63
CA THR A 143 65.24 3.90 4.94
C THR A 143 65.40 2.53 4.31
N PHE A 144 64.53 1.62 4.71
CA PHE A 144 64.45 0.24 4.28
C PHE A 144 63.34 0.11 3.24
N THR A 145 63.69 -0.33 2.03
CA THR A 145 62.72 -0.67 0.97
C THR A 145 62.63 -2.17 0.73
N SER A 146 63.41 -2.96 1.47
CA SER A 146 63.43 -4.42 1.44
C SER A 146 64.24 -4.97 2.63
N GLY A 147 64.22 -6.28 2.86
CA GLY A 147 65.02 -6.97 3.87
C GLY A 147 64.24 -7.33 5.13
N ASN A 148 64.91 -7.93 6.12
CA ASN A 148 64.25 -8.55 7.27
C ASN A 148 63.45 -7.56 8.13
N LEU A 149 63.94 -6.33 8.31
CA LEU A 149 63.20 -5.30 9.04
C LEU A 149 61.95 -4.86 8.27
N PHE A 150 62.07 -4.61 6.96
CA PHE A 150 60.94 -4.29 6.10
C PHE A 150 59.87 -5.40 6.13
N ASN A 151 60.28 -6.66 6.00
CA ASN A 151 59.38 -7.81 6.05
C ASN A 151 58.72 -7.97 7.43
N ALA A 152 59.45 -7.68 8.52
CA ALA A 152 58.89 -7.71 9.86
C ALA A 152 57.75 -6.70 10.03
N VAL A 153 57.93 -5.47 9.51
CA VAL A 153 56.87 -4.45 9.52
C VAL A 153 55.70 -4.84 8.61
N GLN A 154 55.96 -5.35 7.40
CA GLN A 154 54.90 -5.80 6.48
C GLN A 154 54.06 -6.91 7.11
N ASN A 155 54.71 -7.90 7.74
CA ASN A 155 54.01 -9.00 8.39
C ASN A 155 53.19 -8.54 9.60
N ALA A 156 53.68 -7.57 10.37
CA ALA A 156 52.96 -6.99 11.51
C ALA A 156 51.71 -6.20 11.07
N ILE A 157 51.75 -5.55 9.91
CA ILE A 157 50.58 -4.89 9.32
C ILE A 157 49.59 -5.93 8.81
N SER A 158 50.07 -6.91 8.05
CA SER A 158 49.21 -7.92 7.42
C SER A 158 48.62 -8.95 8.40
N SER A 159 49.17 -9.08 9.62
CA SER A 159 48.64 -9.98 10.66
C SER A 159 47.35 -9.46 11.30
N GLY A 160 47.11 -8.15 11.26
CA GLY A 160 46.00 -7.51 11.98
C GLY A 160 46.20 -7.47 13.49
N GLU A 161 47.40 -7.73 14.01
CA GLU A 161 47.70 -7.67 15.45
C GLU A 161 47.85 -6.22 15.97
N TYR A 162 47.87 -5.23 15.07
CA TYR A 162 47.82 -3.79 15.35
C TYR A 162 48.97 -3.20 16.21
N PHE A 163 50.08 -3.94 16.41
CA PHE A 163 51.31 -3.44 17.05
C PHE A 163 52.59 -3.90 16.31
N LEU A 164 53.69 -3.16 16.50
CA LEU A 164 55.04 -3.51 16.08
C LEU A 164 56.02 -3.22 17.21
N THR A 165 56.76 -4.21 17.68
CA THR A 165 57.75 -4.02 18.75
C THR A 165 59.17 -4.26 18.24
N LEU A 166 60.03 -3.23 18.30
CA LEU A 166 61.43 -3.32 17.91
C LEU A 166 62.35 -3.11 19.10
N GLY A 167 63.37 -3.97 19.23
CA GLY A 167 64.40 -3.89 20.26
C GLY A 167 65.78 -3.55 19.70
N ILE A 168 66.55 -2.73 20.41
CA ILE A 168 67.97 -2.46 20.13
C ILE A 168 68.87 -3.13 21.17
N LYS A 169 69.89 -3.80 20.68
CA LYS A 169 70.89 -4.52 21.47
C LYS A 169 72.29 -4.37 20.89
N LEU A 170 73.32 -4.37 21.73
CA LEU A 170 74.72 -4.39 21.29
C LEU A 170 75.09 -5.72 20.61
N ASP A 171 75.79 -5.67 19.47
CA ASP A 171 76.18 -6.86 18.70
C ASP A 171 77.65 -6.77 18.21
N PRO A 172 78.57 -7.67 18.65
CA PRO A 172 78.41 -8.74 19.63
C PRO A 172 78.43 -8.23 21.09
N GLU A 173 77.85 -9.00 22.02
CA GLU A 173 77.87 -8.71 23.48
C GLU A 173 79.26 -8.82 24.13
N SER A 174 80.34 -9.06 23.38
CA SER A 174 81.65 -9.48 23.91
C SER A 174 82.56 -8.34 24.39
N SER A 175 82.18 -7.07 24.22
CA SER A 175 83.00 -5.93 24.62
C SER A 175 82.55 -5.38 25.98
N PRO A 176 83.39 -5.43 27.04
CA PRO A 176 83.10 -4.74 28.29
C PRO A 176 83.22 -3.22 28.06
N HIS A 177 82.09 -2.51 28.19
CA HIS A 177 81.97 -1.04 28.13
C HIS A 177 81.95 -0.39 26.73
N PRO A 178 80.87 -0.60 25.97
CA PRO A 178 80.03 0.57 25.65
C PRO A 178 78.61 0.51 26.20
N TRP A 179 78.23 1.49 27.02
CA TRP A 179 76.84 1.87 27.24
C TRP A 179 76.49 3.08 26.38
N TRP A 180 75.43 2.95 25.60
CA TRP A 180 74.92 3.99 24.73
C TRP A 180 73.55 4.45 25.18
N THR A 181 73.35 5.76 25.23
CA THR A 181 72.04 6.36 25.49
C THR A 181 71.38 6.63 24.14
N VAL A 182 70.24 6.01 23.83
CA VAL A 182 69.46 6.21 22.59
C VAL A 182 68.40 7.31 22.75
N TYR A 183 68.45 8.35 21.94
CA TYR A 183 67.55 9.50 22.07
C TYR A 183 67.08 10.00 20.71
N LYS A 184 66.13 10.94 20.75
CA LYS A 184 65.48 11.51 19.58
C LYS A 184 66.50 12.05 18.57
N TYR A 185 66.29 11.77 17.29
CA TYR A 185 67.22 12.17 16.23
C TYR A 185 67.43 13.69 16.14
N ASP A 186 66.37 14.48 16.30
CA ASP A 186 66.43 15.94 16.16
C ASP A 186 66.92 16.68 17.43
N SER A 187 67.39 15.97 18.46
CA SER A 187 67.92 16.60 19.68
C SER A 187 69.37 17.07 19.50
N ASP A 188 69.70 18.23 20.08
CA ASP A 188 70.99 18.91 19.98
C ASP A 188 72.02 18.46 21.05
N ALA A 189 71.61 17.71 22.08
CA ALA A 189 72.55 17.23 23.10
C ALA A 189 72.07 15.93 23.77
N PRO A 190 73.00 15.03 24.17
CA PRO A 190 72.67 13.91 25.05
C PRO A 190 72.39 14.44 26.47
N ASN A 191 71.19 14.94 26.69
CA ASN A 191 70.74 15.32 28.02
C ASN A 191 70.14 14.09 28.71
N THR A 192 70.64 13.74 29.90
CA THR A 192 70.16 12.60 30.70
C THR A 192 68.71 12.75 31.18
N THR A 193 68.03 13.87 30.86
CA THR A 193 66.62 14.11 31.14
C THR A 193 65.68 13.93 29.94
N GLU A 194 66.20 13.67 28.72
CA GLU A 194 65.35 13.40 27.56
C GLU A 194 64.84 11.97 27.57
N VAL A 195 63.54 11.81 27.24
CA VAL A 195 62.92 10.49 27.18
C VAL A 195 63.48 9.74 25.95
N PRO A 196 63.92 8.48 26.14
CA PRO A 196 64.43 7.62 25.08
C PRO A 196 63.44 7.46 23.94
N CYS A 197 63.90 7.73 22.73
CA CYS A 197 63.00 7.84 21.61
C CYS A 197 63.61 7.35 20.31
N ILE A 198 62.82 6.61 19.55
CA ILE A 198 63.10 6.24 18.16
C ILE A 198 61.95 6.75 17.29
N GLU A 199 62.32 7.32 16.15
CA GLU A 199 61.38 7.73 15.10
C GLU A 199 61.16 6.58 14.12
N LEU A 200 59.90 6.22 13.90
CA LEU A 200 59.46 5.33 12.84
C LEU A 200 58.60 6.09 11.84
N THR A 201 58.93 5.96 10.57
CA THR A 201 58.04 6.34 9.47
C THR A 201 57.78 5.12 8.60
N ILE A 202 56.52 4.79 8.35
CA ILE A 202 56.12 3.76 7.40
C ILE A 202 55.44 4.46 6.24
N VAL A 203 55.78 4.05 5.02
CA VAL A 203 55.17 4.53 3.78
C VAL A 203 54.59 3.32 3.07
N TRP A 204 53.33 3.38 2.65
CA TRP A 204 52.63 2.27 1.97
C TRP A 204 51.69 2.75 0.87
N ASP A 205 51.36 1.81 0.02
CA ASP A 205 50.34 1.93 -1.02
C ASP A 205 49.25 0.87 -0.78
N LEU A 206 48.08 1.06 -1.37
CA LEU A 206 47.03 0.06 -1.40
C LEU A 206 47.02 -0.64 -2.77
N PRO A 207 46.56 -1.90 -2.86
CA PRO A 207 46.33 -2.55 -4.15
C PRO A 207 45.07 -1.97 -4.82
N HIS A 208 45.09 -1.85 -6.15
CA HIS A 208 44.00 -1.25 -6.93
C HIS A 208 43.41 -2.25 -7.93
N GLN A 209 42.09 -2.15 -8.15
CA GLN A 209 41.38 -2.73 -9.28
C GLN A 209 41.13 -1.64 -10.34
N ILE A 210 41.35 -1.98 -11.61
CA ILE A 210 40.87 -1.16 -12.72
C ILE A 210 39.42 -1.55 -13.00
N VAL A 211 38.50 -0.61 -12.82
CA VAL A 211 37.07 -0.81 -13.02
C VAL A 211 36.61 0.04 -14.20
N THR A 212 36.07 -0.57 -15.25
CA THR A 212 35.40 0.14 -16.34
C THR A 212 33.97 0.47 -15.93
N VAL A 213 33.68 1.75 -15.76
CA VAL A 213 32.32 2.24 -15.49
C VAL A 213 31.67 2.68 -16.80
N ASP A 214 30.47 2.19 -17.07
CA ASP A 214 29.72 2.52 -18.29
C ASP A 214 28.24 2.80 -18.01
N GLN A 215 27.59 3.44 -18.96
CA GLN A 215 26.14 3.59 -19.01
C GLN A 215 25.68 3.31 -20.44
N LYS A 216 24.82 2.31 -20.61
CA LYS A 216 24.47 1.80 -21.94
C LYS A 216 22.98 1.89 -22.20
N LEU A 217 22.62 2.26 -23.42
CA LEU A 217 21.29 2.00 -23.98
C LEU A 217 21.09 0.49 -24.17
N SER A 218 19.84 0.05 -24.32
CA SER A 218 19.47 -1.35 -24.55
C SER A 218 20.16 -1.97 -25.78
N GLY A 219 20.52 -1.14 -26.77
CA GLY A 219 21.32 -1.49 -27.95
C GLY A 219 22.85 -1.44 -27.74
N THR A 220 23.33 -1.61 -26.50
CA THR A 220 24.75 -1.69 -26.05
C THR A 220 25.63 -0.45 -26.25
N SER A 221 25.10 0.62 -26.85
CA SER A 221 25.84 1.88 -27.05
C SER A 221 25.98 2.65 -25.75
N SER A 222 27.21 3.06 -25.40
CA SER A 222 27.49 3.92 -24.25
C SER A 222 26.89 5.32 -24.43
N VAL A 223 26.41 5.94 -23.34
CA VAL A 223 25.63 7.17 -23.39
C VAL A 223 25.77 8.06 -22.14
N ASP A 224 25.76 9.39 -22.36
CA ASP A 224 25.73 10.43 -21.32
C ASP A 224 26.88 10.29 -20.30
N SER A 225 26.56 10.21 -19.01
CA SER A 225 27.54 10.25 -17.92
C SER A 225 27.05 9.46 -16.71
N VAL A 226 27.99 9.04 -15.86
CA VAL A 226 27.75 8.50 -14.52
C VAL A 226 28.32 9.46 -13.48
N ASP A 227 27.62 9.63 -12.36
CA ASP A 227 28.12 10.41 -11.23
C ASP A 227 28.77 9.47 -10.20
N ILE A 228 29.90 9.86 -9.61
CA ILE A 228 30.60 9.14 -8.53
C ILE A 228 30.60 10.03 -7.28
N TYR A 229 30.25 9.47 -6.14
CA TYR A 229 30.27 10.18 -4.87
C TYR A 229 31.72 10.34 -4.38
N VAL A 230 32.11 11.58 -4.09
CA VAL A 230 33.46 11.93 -3.67
C VAL A 230 33.52 12.32 -2.18
N PRO A 231 34.68 12.17 -1.51
CA PRO A 231 34.79 12.34 -0.06
C PRO A 231 34.40 13.72 0.51
N ASN A 232 34.32 14.75 -0.33
CA ASN A 232 33.87 16.08 0.06
C ASN A 232 32.33 16.19 0.24
N GLY A 233 31.60 15.09 0.01
CA GLY A 233 30.16 15.04 0.13
C GLY A 233 29.38 15.40 -1.14
N ASP A 234 30.04 15.41 -2.30
CA ASP A 234 29.44 15.79 -3.57
C ASP A 234 29.48 14.65 -4.62
N TRP A 235 28.81 14.86 -5.74
CA TRP A 235 28.76 13.96 -6.89
C TRP A 235 29.55 14.53 -8.07
N ASP A 236 30.67 13.89 -8.40
CA ASP A 236 31.47 14.24 -9.57
C ASP A 236 30.95 13.49 -10.80
N ARG A 237 30.68 14.24 -11.88
CA ARG A 237 30.14 13.70 -13.14
C ARG A 237 31.23 13.34 -14.12
N PHE A 238 31.17 12.12 -14.66
CA PHE A 238 32.13 11.63 -15.66
C PHE A 238 31.42 11.09 -16.90
N SER A 239 31.88 11.53 -18.08
CA SER A 239 31.50 10.88 -19.33
C SER A 239 32.00 9.43 -19.34
N VAL A 240 31.18 8.52 -19.85
CA VAL A 240 31.42 7.08 -19.86
C VAL A 240 31.39 6.51 -21.29
N PRO A 241 32.11 5.41 -21.60
CA PRO A 241 32.84 4.53 -20.69
C PRO A 241 34.11 5.17 -20.16
N LYS A 242 34.46 4.90 -18.90
CA LYS A 242 35.69 5.39 -18.29
C LYS A 242 36.26 4.38 -17.30
N ASP A 243 37.56 4.19 -17.39
CA ASP A 243 38.31 3.36 -16.44
C ASP A 243 38.70 4.16 -15.20
N PHE A 244 38.52 3.55 -14.05
CA PHE A 244 38.94 4.08 -12.77
C PHE A 244 39.85 3.08 -12.07
N SER A 245 40.96 3.57 -11.54
CA SER A 245 41.81 2.77 -10.66
C SER A 245 41.38 3.03 -9.22
N TRP A 246 40.73 2.05 -8.61
CA TRP A 246 40.20 2.14 -7.25
C TRP A 246 40.84 1.13 -6.33
N GLU A 247 41.09 1.55 -5.10
CA GLU A 247 41.59 0.69 -4.02
C GLU A 247 40.65 -0.50 -3.80
N LEU A 248 41.24 -1.68 -3.61
CA LEU A 248 40.52 -2.89 -3.24
C LEU A 248 39.91 -2.78 -1.84
N ASN A 249 38.82 -3.54 -1.64
CA ASN A 249 38.07 -3.63 -0.38
C ASN A 249 37.56 -2.28 0.11
N ARG A 250 37.24 -1.37 -0.82
CA ARG A 250 36.64 -0.07 -0.52
C ARG A 250 35.33 0.09 -1.26
N GLU A 251 34.43 0.83 -0.64
CA GLU A 251 33.14 1.15 -1.23
C GLU A 251 33.25 2.32 -2.20
N LYS A 252 32.51 2.23 -3.31
CA LYS A 252 32.29 3.32 -4.26
C LYS A 252 30.80 3.48 -4.49
N ALA A 253 30.27 4.68 -4.23
CA ALA A 253 28.89 5.00 -4.53
C ALA A 253 28.79 5.64 -5.92
N LEU A 254 27.98 5.02 -6.78
CA LEU A 254 27.76 5.44 -8.16
C LEU A 254 26.28 5.79 -8.37
N ARG A 255 26.02 6.71 -9.31
CA ARG A 255 24.68 7.11 -9.70
C ARG A 255 24.54 7.22 -11.22
N GLY A 256 23.58 6.48 -11.76
CA GLY A 256 23.22 6.51 -13.17
C GLY A 256 22.45 7.80 -13.53
N SER A 257 22.44 8.13 -14.82
CA SER A 257 21.71 9.28 -15.34
C SER A 257 20.21 9.15 -15.08
N ARG A 258 19.61 10.25 -14.64
CA ARG A 258 18.18 10.36 -14.38
C ARG A 258 17.40 10.84 -15.62
N LYS A 259 18.07 11.05 -16.76
CA LYS A 259 17.44 11.57 -17.99
C LYS A 259 16.70 10.45 -18.73
N VAL A 260 15.77 10.84 -19.59
CA VAL A 260 15.29 9.97 -20.67
C VAL A 260 16.16 10.24 -21.89
N ILE A 261 16.77 9.20 -22.47
CA ILE A 261 17.67 9.32 -23.61
C ILE A 261 17.26 8.27 -24.64
N SER A 262 16.99 8.70 -25.88
CA SER A 262 16.54 7.81 -26.96
C SER A 262 15.28 6.98 -26.59
N ASN A 263 14.32 7.58 -25.88
CA ASN A 263 13.11 6.93 -25.34
C ASN A 263 13.38 5.82 -24.30
N GLU A 264 14.59 5.77 -23.77
CA GLU A 264 14.99 4.87 -22.70
C GLU A 264 15.24 5.64 -21.40
N LYS A 265 15.00 4.99 -20.26
CA LYS A 265 15.38 5.50 -18.93
C LYS A 265 16.20 4.46 -18.18
N TYR A 266 16.91 4.91 -17.15
CA TYR A 266 17.62 4.03 -16.21
C TYR A 266 16.74 2.86 -15.75
N ASN A 267 17.27 1.65 -15.84
CA ASN A 267 16.58 0.42 -15.44
C ASN A 267 17.25 -0.27 -14.25
N ASN A 268 18.56 -0.56 -14.32
CA ASN A 268 19.31 -1.24 -13.26
C ASN A 268 20.82 -1.02 -13.41
N TRP A 269 21.57 -1.43 -12.39
CA TRP A 269 23.02 -1.65 -12.48
C TRP A 269 23.29 -3.14 -12.72
N ASN A 270 24.21 -3.47 -13.62
CA ASN A 270 24.73 -4.83 -13.83
C ASN A 270 23.66 -5.94 -14.02
N GLU A 271 22.49 -5.61 -14.56
CA GLU A 271 21.33 -6.52 -14.69
C GLU A 271 20.78 -7.04 -13.35
N ASP A 272 21.08 -6.34 -12.26
CA ASP A 272 20.59 -6.67 -10.92
C ASP A 272 19.08 -6.40 -10.79
N ASN A 273 18.43 -7.14 -9.90
CA ASN A 273 17.05 -6.92 -9.50
C ASN A 273 16.90 -5.66 -8.63
N ASP A 274 17.96 -5.21 -7.93
CA ASP A 274 17.93 -3.92 -7.23
C ASP A 274 18.03 -2.76 -8.22
N VAL A 275 16.88 -2.15 -8.51
CA VAL A 275 16.76 -1.05 -9.47
C VAL A 275 16.98 0.34 -8.88
N LYS A 276 17.57 0.44 -7.69
CA LYS A 276 18.00 1.74 -7.16
C LYS A 276 18.98 2.40 -8.12
N ASN A 277 18.70 3.64 -8.51
CA ASN A 277 19.49 4.40 -9.49
C ASN A 277 20.84 4.87 -8.94
N HIS A 278 21.04 4.69 -7.65
CA HIS A 278 22.32 4.87 -6.99
C HIS A 278 22.64 3.59 -6.21
N GLN A 279 23.90 3.17 -6.24
CA GLN A 279 24.33 1.94 -5.57
C GLN A 279 25.72 2.13 -4.98
N VAL A 280 25.97 1.44 -3.88
CA VAL A 280 27.29 1.33 -3.26
C VAL A 280 27.87 -0.02 -3.64
N PHE A 281 29.01 -0.01 -4.33
CA PHE A 281 29.71 -1.20 -4.76
C PHE A 281 30.96 -1.40 -3.91
N ASN A 282 31.15 -2.61 -3.39
CA ASN A 282 32.42 -2.98 -2.77
C ASN A 282 33.40 -3.43 -3.85
N ILE A 283 34.49 -2.68 -4.04
CA ILE A 283 35.48 -2.95 -5.08
C ILE A 283 36.36 -4.12 -4.63
N ASN A 284 36.38 -5.19 -5.43
CA ASN A 284 37.22 -6.36 -5.21
C ASN A 284 37.92 -6.77 -6.52
N GLU A 285 38.79 -7.78 -6.44
CA GLU A 285 39.59 -8.27 -7.58
C GLU A 285 38.76 -8.75 -8.79
N ASN A 286 37.46 -9.04 -8.61
CA ASN A 286 36.56 -9.48 -9.68
C ASN A 286 35.64 -8.35 -10.19
N THR A 287 35.81 -7.12 -9.69
CA THR A 287 34.97 -5.98 -10.07
C THR A 287 35.53 -5.31 -11.32
N ASP A 288 35.42 -5.96 -12.47
CA ASP A 288 35.97 -5.43 -13.73
C ASP A 288 35.06 -4.37 -14.38
N PHE A 289 33.73 -4.54 -14.25
CA PHE A 289 32.74 -3.71 -14.94
C PHE A 289 31.60 -3.29 -14.01
N LEU A 290 31.23 -2.00 -14.07
CA LEU A 290 29.99 -1.49 -13.47
C LEU A 290 29.20 -0.74 -14.54
N THR A 291 28.06 -1.29 -14.94
CA THR A 291 27.23 -0.77 -16.05
C THR A 291 25.86 -0.34 -15.56
N SER A 292 25.51 0.93 -15.78
CA SER A 292 24.14 1.45 -15.62
C SER A 292 23.36 1.21 -16.91
N ASN A 293 22.37 0.32 -16.87
CA ASN A 293 21.59 -0.09 -18.03
C ASN A 293 20.34 0.76 -18.21
N PHE A 294 20.13 1.25 -19.42
CA PHE A 294 18.89 1.88 -19.86
C PHE A 294 18.00 0.87 -20.58
N LYS A 295 16.69 1.12 -20.52
CA LYS A 295 15.70 0.30 -21.20
C LYS A 295 14.57 1.16 -21.77
N SER A 296 14.01 0.75 -22.89
CA SER A 296 12.90 1.44 -23.54
C SER A 296 11.68 1.54 -22.63
N THR A 297 11.06 2.70 -22.64
CA THR A 297 9.85 3.01 -21.88
C THR A 297 8.64 3.16 -22.80
N ASN A 298 7.46 2.86 -22.28
CA ASN A 298 6.18 3.08 -22.94
C ASN A 298 5.45 4.26 -22.26
N SER A 299 4.96 5.20 -23.06
CA SER A 299 4.16 6.35 -22.59
C SER A 299 2.67 6.24 -22.94
N ASN A 300 2.25 5.19 -23.64
CA ASN A 300 0.88 4.98 -24.09
C ASN A 300 0.04 4.21 -23.06
N ILE A 301 0.27 4.46 -21.77
CA ILE A 301 -0.45 3.84 -20.66
C ILE A 301 -1.40 4.85 -20.03
N THR A 302 -2.64 4.45 -19.80
CA THR A 302 -3.62 5.21 -19.04
C THR A 302 -4.14 4.37 -17.87
N VAL A 303 -4.05 4.91 -16.67
CA VAL A 303 -4.67 4.37 -15.46
C VAL A 303 -5.77 5.33 -15.05
N LYS A 304 -7.01 4.86 -14.91
CA LYS A 304 -8.14 5.76 -14.61
C LYS A 304 -9.22 5.12 -13.77
N ASN A 305 -10.07 5.95 -13.20
CA ASN A 305 -11.34 5.59 -12.57
C ASN A 305 -12.49 5.93 -13.51
N LYS A 306 -13.53 5.10 -13.52
CA LYS A 306 -14.80 5.34 -14.21
C LYS A 306 -15.94 5.26 -13.20
N LEU A 307 -16.75 6.30 -13.11
CA LEU A 307 -17.97 6.29 -12.30
C LEU A 307 -19.05 5.53 -13.07
N VAL A 308 -19.41 4.31 -12.66
CA VAL A 308 -20.25 3.43 -13.51
C VAL A 308 -21.67 3.97 -13.70
N GLU A 309 -22.15 4.75 -12.74
CA GLU A 309 -23.53 5.27 -12.71
C GLU A 309 -23.64 6.69 -13.25
N VAL A 310 -22.51 7.30 -13.61
CA VAL A 310 -22.45 8.66 -14.14
C VAL A 310 -21.80 8.61 -15.51
N ASN A 311 -22.61 8.90 -16.53
CA ASN A 311 -22.18 8.76 -17.92
C ASN A 311 -20.93 9.60 -18.23
N ASN A 312 -19.89 8.95 -18.76
CA ASN A 312 -18.68 9.56 -19.32
C ASN A 312 -17.87 10.45 -18.36
N ILE A 313 -17.89 10.16 -17.06
CA ILE A 313 -17.06 10.88 -16.09
C ILE A 313 -15.93 9.99 -15.57
N ASP A 314 -14.70 10.38 -15.88
CA ASP A 314 -13.49 9.91 -15.20
C ASP A 314 -13.16 10.92 -14.09
N ALA A 315 -13.08 10.48 -12.83
CA ALA A 315 -12.91 11.40 -11.69
C ALA A 315 -12.18 10.76 -10.50
N GLY A 316 -11.77 11.61 -9.55
CA GLY A 316 -11.09 11.21 -8.34
C GLY A 316 -9.59 11.01 -8.53
N LYS A 317 -8.99 10.26 -7.60
CA LYS A 317 -7.57 9.94 -7.60
C LYS A 317 -7.39 8.43 -7.58
N LEU A 318 -6.19 7.96 -7.83
CA LEU A 318 -5.81 6.56 -7.63
C LEU A 318 -4.39 6.53 -7.07
N LYS A 319 -3.94 5.37 -6.61
CA LYS A 319 -2.56 5.21 -6.19
C LYS A 319 -1.79 4.38 -7.19
N PHE A 320 -0.61 4.85 -7.55
CA PHE A 320 0.31 4.18 -8.46
C PHE A 320 1.66 3.96 -7.78
N ARG A 321 2.19 2.75 -7.89
CA ARG A 321 3.49 2.36 -7.38
C ARG A 321 4.41 2.04 -8.56
N ASP A 322 5.48 2.81 -8.68
CA ASP A 322 6.53 2.64 -9.70
C ASP A 322 7.90 2.45 -9.01
N PRO A 323 8.51 1.26 -9.11
CA PRO A 323 9.84 0.98 -8.54
C PRO A 323 10.94 1.94 -8.97
N TRP A 324 10.82 2.54 -10.16
CA TRP A 324 11.83 3.42 -10.75
C TRP A 324 11.54 4.90 -10.52
N PHE A 325 10.44 5.24 -9.85
CA PHE A 325 10.07 6.63 -9.60
C PHE A 325 10.93 7.24 -8.49
N ILE A 326 11.40 8.46 -8.74
CA ILE A 326 12.15 9.28 -7.78
C ILE A 326 11.25 10.46 -7.42
N ASN A 327 10.63 10.41 -6.24
CA ASN A 327 9.83 11.53 -5.76
C ASN A 327 10.73 12.54 -5.05
N PHE A 328 11.04 13.66 -5.71
CA PHE A 328 11.88 14.72 -5.13
C PHE A 328 11.19 15.51 -4.01
N ASN A 329 9.89 15.29 -3.80
CA ASN A 329 9.12 15.91 -2.73
C ASN A 329 8.89 14.97 -1.54
N ASP A 330 9.28 13.69 -1.64
CA ASP A 330 9.12 12.71 -0.56
C ASP A 330 10.47 12.48 0.15
N PRO A 331 10.58 12.78 1.46
CA PRO A 331 11.79 12.53 2.23
C PRO A 331 12.22 11.06 2.29
N THR A 332 11.32 10.09 2.09
CA THR A 332 11.69 8.66 2.06
C THR A 332 12.59 8.33 0.87
N ASN A 333 12.47 9.09 -0.23
CA ASN A 333 13.37 9.01 -1.37
C ASN A 333 14.71 9.71 -1.10
N TYR A 334 14.88 10.45 0.00
CA TYR A 334 16.13 11.11 0.36
C TYR A 334 16.98 10.22 1.27
N GLN A 335 18.22 9.93 0.87
CA GLN A 335 19.20 9.23 1.70
C GLN A 335 20.32 10.19 2.10
N ASP A 336 20.48 10.43 3.41
CA ASP A 336 21.39 11.41 4.05
C ASP A 336 22.55 11.88 3.17
N GLN A 337 23.54 11.01 2.97
CA GLN A 337 24.79 11.36 2.28
C GLN A 337 24.71 11.26 0.74
N TYR A 338 23.71 10.59 0.17
CA TYR A 338 23.65 10.32 -1.28
C TYR A 338 22.56 11.10 -2.04
N GLY A 339 21.68 11.80 -1.32
CA GLY A 339 20.56 12.55 -1.87
C GLY A 339 19.40 11.66 -2.36
N PHE A 340 18.63 12.16 -3.33
CA PHE A 340 17.40 11.50 -3.80
C PHE A 340 17.64 10.24 -4.65
N LYS A 341 16.87 9.19 -4.39
CA LYS A 341 16.88 7.88 -5.04
C LYS A 341 15.49 7.36 -5.38
N ASN A 342 15.40 6.38 -6.28
CA ASN A 342 14.21 5.52 -6.30
C ASN A 342 14.32 4.48 -5.18
N LEU A 343 13.19 3.90 -4.80
CA LEU A 343 13.11 2.93 -3.70
C LEU A 343 13.15 1.47 -4.19
N GLY A 344 13.19 1.23 -5.50
CA GLY A 344 13.22 -0.11 -6.07
C GLY A 344 12.06 -0.98 -5.58
N SER A 345 12.37 -2.16 -5.03
CA SER A 345 11.39 -3.06 -4.44
C SER A 345 10.64 -2.45 -3.25
N ASP A 346 11.16 -1.40 -2.62
CA ASP A 346 10.56 -0.73 -1.46
C ASP A 346 9.70 0.49 -1.88
N ALA A 347 9.44 0.66 -3.18
CA ALA A 347 8.60 1.75 -3.67
C ALA A 347 7.24 1.81 -2.98
N ILE A 348 6.78 3.03 -2.70
CA ILE A 348 5.51 3.29 -2.04
C ILE A 348 4.43 3.66 -3.05
N TYR A 349 3.19 3.70 -2.57
CA TYR A 349 2.05 4.12 -3.37
C TYR A 349 1.90 5.64 -3.38
N GLU A 350 1.93 6.22 -4.57
CA GLU A 350 1.77 7.66 -4.79
C GLU A 350 0.37 8.01 -5.26
N TRP A 351 -0.20 9.09 -4.74
CA TRP A 351 -1.49 9.60 -5.21
C TRP A 351 -1.35 10.28 -6.57
N VAL A 352 -2.11 9.81 -7.55
CA VAL A 352 -2.16 10.39 -8.89
C VAL A 352 -3.61 10.73 -9.28
N ASN A 353 -3.80 11.76 -10.09
CA ASN A 353 -5.13 12.16 -10.56
C ASN A 353 -5.64 11.18 -11.62
N SER A 354 -6.94 10.90 -11.63
CA SER A 354 -7.58 10.14 -12.71
C SER A 354 -8.10 11.09 -13.80
N PRO A 355 -7.81 10.86 -15.10
CA PRO A 355 -6.93 9.84 -15.64
C PRO A 355 -5.44 10.16 -15.44
N PHE A 356 -4.63 9.14 -15.19
CA PHE A 356 -3.19 9.22 -15.00
C PHE A 356 -2.44 8.59 -16.18
N ASN A 357 -1.47 9.33 -16.74
CA ASN A 357 -0.63 8.88 -17.85
C ASN A 357 0.85 9.02 -17.47
N PRO A 358 1.54 7.95 -17.03
CA PRO A 358 2.98 7.99 -16.82
C PRO A 358 3.67 8.11 -18.18
N ASN A 359 4.19 9.30 -18.50
CA ASN A 359 4.67 9.65 -19.83
C ASN A 359 6.11 10.20 -19.80
N THR A 360 6.74 10.34 -20.97
CA THR A 360 8.08 10.93 -21.13
C THR A 360 8.06 12.37 -21.63
N GLY A 361 6.87 12.95 -21.86
CA GLY A 361 6.67 14.28 -22.43
C GLY A 361 6.60 15.37 -21.37
N SER A 362 5.63 16.28 -21.52
CA SER A 362 5.36 17.37 -20.58
C SER A 362 3.97 17.22 -19.94
N GLY A 363 3.81 17.70 -18.71
CA GLY A 363 2.54 17.71 -17.98
C GLY A 363 2.46 16.63 -16.88
N THR A 364 1.27 16.44 -16.33
CA THR A 364 1.04 15.47 -15.24
C THR A 364 1.48 14.06 -15.63
N GLY A 365 2.30 13.43 -14.80
CA GLY A 365 2.83 12.08 -15.04
C GLY A 365 4.13 12.04 -15.84
N SER A 366 4.65 13.17 -16.33
CA SER A 366 5.96 13.25 -17.00
C SER A 366 7.13 12.94 -16.06
N GLU A 367 6.95 13.15 -14.76
CA GLU A 367 7.90 12.84 -13.70
C GLU A 367 8.20 11.34 -13.58
N TYR A 368 7.27 10.47 -14.01
CA TYR A 368 7.43 9.01 -14.03
C TYR A 368 8.25 8.51 -15.21
N LYS A 369 8.35 9.30 -16.29
CA LYS A 369 9.18 9.01 -17.47
C LYS A 369 8.79 7.70 -18.17
N GLY A 370 7.50 7.40 -18.26
CA GLY A 370 6.98 6.19 -18.88
C GLY A 370 7.14 4.92 -18.03
N THR A 371 6.62 3.80 -18.54
CA THR A 371 6.65 2.49 -17.86
C THR A 371 7.45 1.46 -18.65
N PHE A 372 7.96 0.42 -17.98
CA PHE A 372 8.60 -0.72 -18.63
C PHE A 372 7.58 -1.80 -18.99
N LEU A 373 7.79 -2.45 -20.13
CA LEU A 373 7.00 -3.60 -20.55
C LEU A 373 7.57 -4.90 -19.98
N ASN A 374 6.72 -5.93 -19.87
CA ASN A 374 7.09 -7.31 -19.56
C ASN A 374 7.89 -7.48 -18.26
N GLN A 375 7.54 -6.72 -17.21
CA GLN A 375 8.12 -6.89 -15.88
C GLN A 375 7.48 -8.11 -15.19
N SER A 376 8.25 -9.16 -14.93
CA SER A 376 7.74 -10.35 -14.24
C SER A 376 7.42 -10.03 -12.78
N ILE A 377 6.24 -10.45 -12.31
CA ILE A 377 5.84 -10.32 -10.91
C ILE A 377 6.46 -11.48 -10.12
N ILE A 378 7.63 -11.22 -9.53
CA ILE A 378 8.40 -12.19 -8.74
C ILE A 378 8.84 -11.48 -7.46
N SER A 379 8.83 -12.20 -6.32
CA SER A 379 9.31 -11.65 -5.05
C SER A 379 10.76 -11.16 -5.18
N GLY A 380 11.06 -9.98 -4.62
CA GLY A 380 12.37 -9.34 -4.74
C GLY A 380 12.67 -8.70 -6.09
N ARG A 381 11.73 -8.73 -7.06
CA ARG A 381 11.86 -8.01 -8.34
C ARG A 381 10.94 -6.80 -8.40
N PRO A 382 11.33 -5.75 -9.13
CA PRO A 382 10.51 -4.55 -9.31
C PRO A 382 9.33 -4.83 -10.25
N TYR A 383 8.13 -4.40 -9.86
CA TYR A 383 6.93 -4.41 -10.70
C TYR A 383 6.02 -3.23 -10.35
N TYR A 384 5.11 -2.90 -11.27
CA TYR A 384 4.11 -1.85 -11.06
C TYR A 384 2.94 -2.35 -10.24
N SER A 385 2.34 -1.46 -9.45
CA SER A 385 1.11 -1.77 -8.72
C SER A 385 0.15 -0.59 -8.74
N ILE A 386 -1.14 -0.90 -8.75
CA ILE A 386 -2.22 0.09 -8.71
C ILE A 386 -3.16 -0.20 -7.54
N TYR A 387 -3.73 0.86 -7.00
CA TYR A 387 -4.72 0.77 -5.95
C TYR A 387 -5.80 1.85 -6.10
N SER A 388 -7.06 1.44 -5.99
CA SER A 388 -8.21 2.33 -5.97
C SER A 388 -8.73 2.49 -4.54
N ALA A 389 -8.66 3.72 -4.02
CA ALA A 389 -9.25 4.06 -2.74
C ALA A 389 -10.76 4.35 -2.88
N PRO A 390 -11.51 4.39 -1.77
CA PRO A 390 -12.78 5.11 -1.72
C PRO A 390 -12.58 6.62 -1.96
N HIS A 391 -13.55 7.26 -2.62
CA HIS A 391 -13.51 8.69 -2.95
C HIS A 391 -14.84 9.38 -2.68
N ASP A 392 -14.81 10.53 -2.02
CA ASP A 392 -15.97 11.41 -1.96
C ASP A 392 -15.94 12.37 -3.16
N ILE A 393 -16.94 12.28 -4.02
CA ILE A 393 -17.02 13.06 -5.26
C ILE A 393 -18.32 13.86 -5.26
N ASN A 394 -18.20 15.17 -5.43
CA ASN A 394 -19.34 16.06 -5.62
C ASN A 394 -19.88 15.94 -7.05
N LEU A 395 -21.18 15.69 -7.17
CA LEU A 395 -21.86 15.53 -8.44
C LEU A 395 -22.84 16.67 -8.65
N SER A 396 -22.59 17.50 -9.67
CA SER A 396 -23.43 18.65 -9.98
C SER A 396 -24.88 18.28 -10.30
N GLN A 397 -25.12 17.12 -10.94
CA GLN A 397 -26.45 16.65 -11.31
C GLN A 397 -27.32 16.23 -10.11
N THR A 398 -26.71 15.85 -8.98
CA THR A 398 -27.44 15.54 -7.74
C THR A 398 -27.35 16.68 -6.71
N GLY A 399 -26.43 17.63 -6.92
CA GLY A 399 -26.12 18.70 -5.97
C GLY A 399 -25.51 18.18 -4.66
N ARG A 400 -25.00 16.94 -4.63
CA ARG A 400 -24.53 16.25 -3.41
C ARG A 400 -23.19 15.57 -3.63
N THR A 401 -22.51 15.30 -2.53
CA THR A 401 -21.29 14.49 -2.49
C THR A 401 -21.67 13.04 -2.25
N HIS A 402 -21.14 12.15 -3.09
CA HIS A 402 -21.35 10.71 -2.98
C HIS A 402 -20.02 10.02 -2.73
N GLN A 403 -20.03 9.01 -1.85
CA GLN A 403 -18.89 8.12 -1.68
C GLN A 403 -18.87 7.12 -2.85
N PHE A 404 -17.72 6.96 -3.50
CA PHE A 404 -17.45 6.00 -4.55
C PHE A 404 -16.47 4.95 -4.06
N VAL A 405 -16.77 3.67 -4.27
CA VAL A 405 -15.92 2.54 -3.88
C VAL A 405 -15.54 1.69 -5.09
N TRP A 406 -14.36 1.10 -5.03
CA TRP A 406 -13.87 0.21 -6.09
C TRP A 406 -14.75 -1.04 -6.23
N ARG A 407 -15.09 -1.39 -7.48
CA ARG A 407 -15.90 -2.57 -7.81
C ARG A 407 -15.15 -3.59 -8.64
N SER A 408 -14.50 -3.16 -9.72
CA SER A 408 -13.78 -4.07 -10.62
C SER A 408 -12.70 -3.34 -11.41
N TRP A 409 -11.80 -4.12 -12.01
CA TRP A 409 -10.88 -3.64 -13.05
C TRP A 409 -11.41 -4.00 -14.44
N GLU A 410 -11.42 -3.03 -15.35
CA GLU A 410 -11.66 -3.22 -16.78
C GLU A 410 -10.34 -2.97 -17.53
N TYR A 411 -9.91 -3.98 -18.31
CA TYR A 411 -8.65 -3.98 -19.04
C TYR A 411 -8.70 -4.95 -20.23
N ASP A 412 -7.76 -4.80 -21.17
CA ASP A 412 -7.55 -5.74 -22.29
C ASP A 412 -6.47 -6.77 -21.90
N PRO A 413 -6.81 -8.06 -21.71
CA PRO A 413 -5.84 -9.11 -21.34
C PRO A 413 -4.73 -9.34 -22.38
N ALA A 414 -4.91 -8.91 -23.63
CA ALA A 414 -3.86 -8.98 -24.65
C ALA A 414 -2.79 -7.88 -24.48
N LYS A 415 -3.08 -6.84 -23.70
CA LYS A 415 -2.18 -5.69 -23.46
C LYS A 415 -1.69 -5.57 -22.03
N LEU A 416 -2.38 -6.23 -21.08
CA LEU A 416 -2.13 -6.14 -19.65
C LEU A 416 -2.30 -7.49 -18.97
N PHE A 417 -1.39 -7.80 -18.05
CA PHE A 417 -1.63 -8.81 -17.03
C PHE A 417 -1.95 -8.12 -15.70
N VAL A 418 -2.98 -8.61 -15.01
CA VAL A 418 -3.43 -8.12 -13.70
C VAL A 418 -3.44 -9.31 -12.75
N GLU A 419 -2.61 -9.26 -11.71
CA GLU A 419 -2.42 -10.41 -10.79
C GLU A 419 -3.69 -10.70 -9.96
N SER A 420 -4.32 -9.67 -9.42
CA SER A 420 -5.51 -9.76 -8.57
C SER A 420 -6.67 -8.95 -9.17
N PRO A 421 -7.36 -9.45 -10.23
CA PRO A 421 -8.44 -8.72 -10.88
C PRO A 421 -9.65 -8.46 -9.96
N ASN A 422 -9.78 -9.23 -8.88
CA ASN A 422 -10.83 -9.11 -7.87
C ASN A 422 -10.40 -8.33 -6.60
N GLY A 423 -9.21 -7.70 -6.61
CA GLY A 423 -8.71 -6.90 -5.50
C GLY A 423 -8.67 -5.41 -5.82
N LYS A 424 -9.00 -4.55 -4.83
CA LYS A 424 -8.84 -3.08 -4.92
C LYS A 424 -7.39 -2.63 -5.14
N SER A 425 -6.43 -3.51 -4.83
CA SER A 425 -5.01 -3.38 -5.08
C SER A 425 -4.58 -4.52 -5.98
N THR A 426 -3.76 -4.26 -7.00
CA THR A 426 -3.27 -5.31 -7.87
C THR A 426 -1.94 -4.93 -8.52
N ASN A 427 -1.05 -5.91 -8.65
CA ASN A 427 0.17 -5.79 -9.43
C ASN A 427 -0.17 -5.90 -10.93
N VAL A 428 0.53 -5.13 -11.75
CA VAL A 428 0.23 -5.02 -13.17
C VAL A 428 1.49 -5.17 -14.03
N VAL A 429 1.34 -5.87 -15.15
CA VAL A 429 2.38 -5.96 -16.18
C VAL A 429 1.83 -5.39 -17.48
N PHE A 430 2.50 -4.37 -18.00
CA PHE A 430 2.22 -3.81 -19.31
C PHE A 430 2.87 -4.69 -20.39
N LEU A 431 2.08 -5.16 -21.36
CA LEU A 431 2.53 -6.11 -22.39
C LEU A 431 2.58 -5.48 -23.80
N SER A 432 1.92 -4.34 -24.02
CA SER A 432 1.81 -3.70 -25.33
C SER A 432 2.44 -2.30 -25.35
N THR A 433 2.92 -1.89 -26.52
CA THR A 433 3.38 -0.53 -26.84
C THR A 433 2.26 0.40 -27.32
N THR A 434 1.08 -0.15 -27.61
CA THR A 434 -0.09 0.60 -28.09
C THR A 434 -0.96 1.05 -26.94
N ASN A 435 -1.83 2.05 -27.17
CA ASN A 435 -2.78 2.61 -26.18
C ASN A 435 -3.38 1.52 -25.28
N THR A 436 -2.86 1.47 -24.06
CA THR A 436 -3.16 0.45 -23.05
C THR A 436 -3.80 1.14 -21.87
N THR A 437 -5.03 0.74 -21.55
CA THR A 437 -5.82 1.36 -20.50
C THR A 437 -6.23 0.33 -19.47
N ILE A 438 -6.09 0.68 -18.19
CA ILE A 438 -6.70 -0.03 -17.08
C ILE A 438 -7.63 0.92 -16.34
N THR A 439 -8.87 0.48 -16.13
CA THR A 439 -9.94 1.30 -15.54
C THR A 439 -10.45 0.66 -14.25
N ALA A 440 -10.40 1.39 -13.14
CA ALA A 440 -11.13 1.07 -11.93
C ALA A 440 -12.60 1.50 -12.11
N ASN A 441 -13.50 0.54 -12.16
CA ASN A 441 -14.94 0.81 -12.13
C ASN A 441 -15.37 1.09 -10.70
N LEU A 442 -15.95 2.27 -10.46
CA LEU A 442 -16.39 2.72 -9.13
C LEU A 442 -17.92 2.73 -9.04
N LYS A 443 -18.44 2.21 -7.92
CA LYS A 443 -19.85 2.27 -7.52
C LYS A 443 -20.04 3.46 -6.56
N GLY A 444 -20.97 4.35 -6.86
CA GLY A 444 -21.33 5.47 -5.99
C GLY A 444 -22.47 5.12 -5.04
N ALA A 445 -22.37 5.52 -3.78
CA ALA A 445 -23.46 5.35 -2.82
C ALA A 445 -24.68 6.18 -3.25
N GLN A 446 -25.88 5.61 -3.08
CA GLN A 446 -27.18 6.21 -3.42
C GLN A 446 -27.37 6.53 -4.92
N LEU A 447 -26.59 5.92 -5.79
CA LEU A 447 -26.72 6.05 -7.24
C LEU A 447 -27.15 4.71 -7.82
N SER A 448 -27.91 4.75 -8.92
CA SER A 448 -28.20 3.57 -9.73
C SER A 448 -28.17 3.95 -11.20
N ASN A 449 -27.68 3.03 -12.04
CA ASN A 449 -27.80 3.10 -13.49
C ASN A 449 -28.99 2.30 -14.03
N ASP A 450 -29.81 1.73 -13.15
CA ASP A 450 -31.07 1.08 -13.49
C ASP A 450 -32.23 2.06 -13.30
N ILE A 451 -32.92 2.39 -14.39
CA ILE A 451 -34.06 3.32 -14.34
C ILE A 451 -35.22 2.79 -13.50
N THR A 452 -35.28 1.46 -13.31
CA THR A 452 -36.31 0.77 -12.54
C THR A 452 -35.91 0.51 -11.08
N ALA A 453 -34.75 1.02 -10.64
CA ALA A 453 -34.21 0.79 -9.30
C ALA A 453 -35.22 1.06 -8.18
N TYR A 454 -36.04 2.09 -8.36
CA TYR A 454 -37.09 2.52 -7.43
C TYR A 454 -38.52 2.34 -7.97
N ASP A 455 -38.68 1.60 -9.07
CA ASP A 455 -40.00 1.23 -9.57
C ASP A 455 -40.71 0.27 -8.59
N PHE A 456 -42.03 0.14 -8.77
CA PHE A 456 -42.95 -0.60 -7.90
C PHE A 456 -43.12 0.05 -6.52
N ASN A 457 -44.01 1.04 -6.45
CA ASN A 457 -44.32 1.79 -5.23
C ASN A 457 -44.88 0.94 -4.08
N SER A 458 -45.32 -0.30 -4.39
CA SER A 458 -45.83 -1.26 -3.42
C SER A 458 -44.72 -1.87 -2.54
N GLN A 459 -43.45 -1.77 -2.96
CA GLN A 459 -42.27 -2.32 -2.29
C GLN A 459 -41.53 -1.24 -1.50
N LYS A 460 -41.39 -1.41 -0.18
CA LYS A 460 -40.50 -0.56 0.64
C LYS A 460 -39.06 -0.78 0.19
N LYS A 461 -38.33 0.26 -0.19
CA LYS A 461 -36.90 0.20 -0.56
C LYS A 461 -35.99 0.95 0.41
N PHE A 462 -36.61 1.76 1.27
CA PHE A 462 -35.94 2.58 2.25
C PHE A 462 -36.66 2.44 3.59
N VAL A 463 -35.92 2.17 4.66
CA VAL A 463 -36.46 2.11 6.03
C VAL A 463 -35.54 2.82 7.00
N ARG A 464 -36.13 3.27 8.11
CA ARG A 464 -35.40 3.86 9.24
C ARG A 464 -35.67 3.00 10.46
N THR A 465 -34.61 2.45 11.05
CA THR A 465 -34.70 1.71 12.33
C THR A 465 -34.87 2.68 13.50
N ASP A 466 -35.37 2.21 14.64
CA ASP A 466 -35.68 3.07 15.79
C ASP A 466 -34.43 3.74 16.42
N ASN A 467 -33.23 3.16 16.24
CA ASN A 467 -31.97 3.81 16.64
C ASN A 467 -31.57 4.98 15.70
N GLY A 468 -32.37 5.24 14.65
CA GLY A 468 -32.19 6.33 13.71
C GLY A 468 -31.32 6.00 12.50
N HIS A 469 -30.88 4.75 12.35
CA HIS A 469 -30.13 4.33 11.17
C HIS A 469 -31.06 4.20 9.95
N LEU A 470 -30.54 4.56 8.78
CA LEU A 470 -31.26 4.55 7.51
C LEU A 470 -30.72 3.39 6.68
N HIS A 471 -31.61 2.68 6.01
CA HIS A 471 -31.29 1.51 5.20
C HIS A 471 -31.93 1.66 3.83
N ASN A 472 -31.18 1.36 2.78
CA ASN A 472 -31.62 1.52 1.39
C ASN A 472 -31.23 0.28 0.58
N VAL A 473 -32.17 -0.26 -0.20
CA VAL A 473 -31.92 -1.39 -1.10
C VAL A 473 -32.44 -1.09 -2.50
N TYR A 474 -31.65 -1.43 -3.50
CA TYR A 474 -32.01 -1.15 -4.89
C TYR A 474 -31.15 -1.98 -5.86
N ILE A 475 -31.60 -2.07 -7.11
CA ILE A 475 -30.83 -2.69 -8.18
C ILE A 475 -29.98 -1.63 -8.88
N SER A 476 -28.70 -1.92 -9.10
CA SER A 476 -27.77 -1.14 -9.91
C SER A 476 -26.73 -2.08 -10.50
N MET A 477 -26.26 -1.81 -11.71
CA MET A 477 -25.25 -2.63 -12.40
C MET A 477 -25.64 -4.11 -12.52
N GLY A 478 -26.94 -4.40 -12.68
CA GLY A 478 -27.49 -5.77 -12.74
C GLY A 478 -27.39 -6.56 -11.44
N ALA A 479 -27.15 -5.90 -10.30
CA ALA A 479 -26.98 -6.52 -8.99
C ALA A 479 -27.74 -5.76 -7.89
N LEU A 480 -27.99 -6.43 -6.77
CA LEU A 480 -28.68 -5.91 -5.60
C LEU A 480 -27.66 -5.27 -4.64
N TRP A 481 -27.91 -4.01 -4.29
CA TRP A 481 -27.10 -3.23 -3.38
C TRP A 481 -27.87 -2.94 -2.09
N TYR A 482 -27.16 -2.99 -0.97
CA TYR A 482 -27.66 -2.60 0.33
C TYR A 482 -26.72 -1.54 0.91
N GLU A 483 -27.31 -0.42 1.33
CA GLU A 483 -26.60 0.70 1.92
C GLU A 483 -27.19 1.05 3.27
N ARG A 484 -26.34 1.56 4.15
CA ARG A 484 -26.71 1.95 5.50
C ARG A 484 -26.09 3.30 5.86
N SER A 485 -26.85 4.12 6.57
CA SER A 485 -26.35 5.35 7.20
C SER A 485 -26.62 5.32 8.68
N THR A 486 -25.57 5.57 9.48
CA THR A 486 -25.67 5.59 10.95
C THR A 486 -25.76 7.00 11.53
N ASN A 487 -25.72 8.03 10.69
CA ASN A 487 -25.64 9.44 11.08
C ASN A 487 -26.73 10.30 10.41
N GLY A 488 -27.94 9.74 10.30
CA GLY A 488 -29.11 10.46 9.77
C GLY A 488 -29.01 10.80 8.29
N GLY A 489 -28.21 10.08 7.51
CA GLY A 489 -28.10 10.25 6.06
C GLY A 489 -26.95 11.16 5.62
N THR A 490 -26.08 11.61 6.54
CA THR A 490 -24.93 12.46 6.21
C THR A 490 -23.88 11.69 5.39
N THR A 491 -23.60 10.44 5.77
CA THR A 491 -22.77 9.52 5.00
C THR A 491 -23.48 8.18 4.85
N TRP A 492 -23.17 7.47 3.77
CA TRP A 492 -23.75 6.18 3.43
C TRP A 492 -22.65 5.18 3.14
N ASP A 493 -22.70 4.04 3.83
CA ASP A 493 -21.82 2.92 3.62
C ASP A 493 -22.50 1.92 2.69
N ILE A 494 -21.79 1.51 1.63
CA ILE A 494 -22.19 0.34 0.85
C ILE A 494 -21.82 -0.90 1.65
N VAL A 495 -22.84 -1.64 2.10
CA VAL A 495 -22.65 -2.80 2.98
C VAL A 495 -21.79 -3.86 2.30
N GLY A 496 -20.67 -4.22 2.94
CA GLY A 496 -19.69 -5.15 2.39
C GLY A 496 -18.88 -4.63 1.20
N GLY A 497 -19.11 -3.39 0.74
CA GLY A 497 -18.43 -2.78 -0.41
C GLY A 497 -18.67 -3.47 -1.75
N GLN A 498 -19.63 -4.41 -1.82
CA GLN A 498 -19.94 -5.27 -2.95
C GLN A 498 -21.47 -5.49 -2.97
N PRO A 499 -22.08 -5.87 -4.10
CA PRO A 499 -23.49 -6.26 -4.09
C PRO A 499 -23.68 -7.48 -3.21
N ILE A 500 -24.87 -7.58 -2.62
CA ILE A 500 -25.20 -8.61 -1.65
C ILE A 500 -25.66 -9.92 -2.29
N ASN A 501 -25.57 -10.01 -3.61
CA ASN A 501 -26.04 -11.15 -4.38
C ASN A 501 -25.08 -11.50 -5.53
N SER A 502 -25.17 -12.74 -6.00
CA SER A 502 -24.43 -13.28 -7.16
C SER A 502 -25.35 -13.78 -8.27
N ASP A 503 -26.66 -13.77 -8.04
CA ASP A 503 -27.72 -14.13 -8.98
C ASP A 503 -28.18 -12.88 -9.76
N ASN A 504 -29.17 -13.01 -10.64
CA ASN A 504 -29.81 -11.86 -11.30
C ASN A 504 -31.05 -11.45 -10.48
N PRO A 505 -31.01 -10.35 -9.70
CA PRO A 505 -32.07 -9.97 -8.77
C PRO A 505 -33.02 -8.93 -9.39
N LYS A 506 -34.28 -8.91 -8.94
CA LYS A 506 -35.23 -7.83 -9.20
C LYS A 506 -36.30 -7.73 -8.11
N GLN A 507 -37.07 -6.65 -8.17
CA GLN A 507 -38.26 -6.46 -7.34
C GLN A 507 -37.95 -6.61 -5.84
N VAL A 508 -36.98 -5.83 -5.37
CA VAL A 508 -36.55 -5.84 -3.97
C VAL A 508 -37.49 -5.04 -3.06
N SER A 509 -37.74 -5.57 -1.87
CA SER A 509 -38.30 -4.89 -0.72
C SER A 509 -37.46 -5.11 0.55
N ILE A 510 -37.57 -4.19 1.50
CA ILE A 510 -36.88 -4.21 2.80
C ILE A 510 -37.86 -3.89 3.92
N ASP A 511 -37.68 -4.53 5.06
CA ASP A 511 -38.26 -4.09 6.32
C ASP A 511 -37.31 -4.43 7.48
N TYR A 512 -37.58 -3.89 8.65
CA TYR A 512 -36.70 -4.02 9.81
C TYR A 512 -37.47 -4.49 11.04
N LEU A 513 -36.75 -5.09 11.98
CA LEU A 513 -37.30 -5.42 13.29
C LEU A 513 -37.20 -4.19 14.22
N PRO A 514 -38.31 -3.70 14.76
CA PRO A 514 -38.32 -2.62 15.75
C PRO A 514 -37.63 -3.09 17.04
N PRO A 515 -36.56 -2.43 17.51
CA PRO A 515 -35.71 -2.96 18.58
C PRO A 515 -36.37 -2.94 19.96
N GLY A 516 -36.18 -4.04 20.68
CA GLY A 516 -35.91 -4.02 22.12
C GLY A 516 -34.41 -4.05 22.47
N SER A 517 -33.51 -4.22 21.48
CA SER A 517 -32.11 -4.63 21.69
C SER A 517 -31.01 -3.69 21.19
N GLY A 518 -31.35 -2.55 20.55
CA GLY A 518 -30.35 -1.60 20.02
C GLY A 518 -29.61 -2.02 18.74
N THR A 519 -29.81 -3.24 18.25
CA THR A 519 -29.24 -3.81 17.03
C THR A 519 -30.16 -3.62 15.83
N ASP A 520 -29.63 -3.26 14.65
CA ASP A 520 -30.41 -3.24 13.41
C ASP A 520 -30.58 -4.67 12.90
N VAL A 521 -31.81 -5.20 12.91
CA VAL A 521 -32.13 -6.44 12.20
C VAL A 521 -33.00 -6.09 11.00
N VAL A 522 -32.50 -6.42 9.81
CA VAL A 522 -33.10 -6.04 8.53
C VAL A 522 -33.36 -7.30 7.72
N LEU A 523 -34.55 -7.38 7.12
CA LEU A 523 -34.88 -8.40 6.12
C LEU A 523 -35.02 -7.77 4.75
N ILE A 524 -34.38 -8.40 3.76
CA ILE A 524 -34.41 -7.96 2.37
C ILE A 524 -35.04 -9.08 1.54
N ALA A 525 -36.22 -8.83 0.96
CA ALA A 525 -36.92 -9.78 0.13
C ALA A 525 -36.82 -9.40 -1.35
N TYR A 526 -36.50 -10.35 -2.22
CA TYR A 526 -36.35 -10.09 -3.66
C TYR A 526 -36.56 -11.37 -4.49
N GLN A 527 -36.74 -11.20 -5.80
CA GLN A 527 -36.79 -12.32 -6.74
C GLN A 527 -35.44 -12.47 -7.43
N CYS A 528 -34.97 -13.69 -7.63
CA CYS A 528 -33.75 -13.96 -8.41
C CYS A 528 -33.82 -15.21 -9.28
N THR A 529 -32.92 -15.32 -10.25
CA THR A 529 -32.78 -16.51 -11.12
C THR A 529 -32.21 -17.72 -10.40
N THR A 530 -32.64 -18.92 -10.80
CA THR A 530 -32.01 -20.21 -10.48
C THR A 530 -31.53 -20.88 -11.78
N SER A 531 -30.93 -22.07 -11.68
CA SER A 531 -30.55 -22.85 -12.86
C SER A 531 -31.75 -23.39 -13.66
N THR A 532 -32.92 -23.53 -13.03
CA THR A 532 -34.14 -24.11 -13.62
C THR A 532 -35.33 -23.13 -13.69
N GLY A 533 -35.12 -21.86 -13.32
CA GLY A 533 -36.16 -20.83 -13.34
C GLY A 533 -35.83 -19.64 -12.44
N SER A 534 -36.67 -19.37 -11.44
CA SER A 534 -36.47 -18.27 -10.48
C SER A 534 -37.01 -18.61 -9.10
N LYS A 535 -36.75 -17.75 -8.11
CA LYS A 535 -37.24 -17.90 -6.75
C LYS A 535 -37.43 -16.57 -6.05
N VAL A 536 -38.24 -16.57 -4.99
CA VAL A 536 -38.32 -15.49 -4.00
C VAL A 536 -37.42 -15.86 -2.82
N VAL A 537 -36.61 -14.89 -2.41
CA VAL A 537 -35.59 -15.04 -1.37
C VAL A 537 -35.77 -13.97 -0.31
N VAL A 538 -35.43 -14.31 0.94
CA VAL A 538 -35.20 -13.33 2.01
C VAL A 538 -33.80 -13.48 2.58
N ASP A 539 -33.08 -12.36 2.64
CA ASP A 539 -31.79 -12.24 3.32
C ASP A 539 -31.94 -11.53 4.67
N VAL A 540 -31.22 -12.02 5.68
CA VAL A 540 -31.18 -11.48 7.04
C VAL A 540 -29.86 -10.76 7.29
N TYR A 541 -29.93 -9.47 7.63
CA TYR A 541 -28.78 -8.64 8.00
C TYR A 541 -28.90 -8.17 9.46
N ILE A 542 -27.77 -8.16 10.16
CA ILE A 542 -27.62 -7.67 11.54
C ILE A 542 -26.53 -6.60 11.53
N ASP A 543 -26.86 -5.37 11.94
CA ASP A 543 -25.93 -4.23 12.02
C ASP A 543 -25.13 -3.97 10.74
N GLY A 544 -25.75 -4.22 9.58
CA GLY A 544 -25.10 -4.07 8.28
C GLY A 544 -24.13 -5.20 7.91
N ALA A 545 -24.24 -6.37 8.55
CA ALA A 545 -23.52 -7.58 8.16
C ALA A 545 -24.52 -8.73 7.91
N PRO A 546 -24.23 -9.67 6.98
CA PRO A 546 -25.07 -10.85 6.81
C PRO A 546 -25.06 -11.67 8.11
N ARG A 547 -26.21 -12.24 8.48
CA ARG A 547 -26.31 -13.13 9.64
C ARG A 547 -25.24 -14.23 9.58
N ALA A 548 -24.58 -14.51 10.69
CA ALA A 548 -23.65 -15.63 10.79
C ALA A 548 -24.37 -16.98 10.49
N GLY A 549 -23.77 -17.79 9.61
CA GLY A 549 -24.37 -19.04 9.13
C GLY A 549 -25.30 -18.83 7.94
N GLN A 550 -26.50 -19.43 7.97
CA GLN A 550 -27.49 -19.26 6.91
C GLN A 550 -28.15 -17.86 7.03
N PHE A 551 -27.80 -16.93 6.15
CA PHE A 551 -28.49 -15.63 6.09
C PHE A 551 -29.56 -15.57 4.99
N ARG A 552 -29.49 -16.45 3.99
CA ARG A 552 -30.37 -16.50 2.83
C ARG A 552 -31.39 -17.63 2.93
N TYR A 553 -32.66 -17.32 2.71
CA TYR A 553 -33.79 -18.25 2.82
C TYR A 553 -34.65 -18.25 1.56
N ASP A 554 -34.85 -19.43 1.00
CA ASP A 554 -35.76 -19.63 -0.13
C ASP A 554 -37.21 -19.68 0.38
N VAL A 555 -38.05 -18.79 -0.15
CA VAL A 555 -39.48 -18.68 0.19
C VAL A 555 -40.30 -19.59 -0.72
N VAL A 556 -40.11 -19.43 -2.03
CA VAL A 556 -40.77 -20.21 -3.08
C VAL A 556 -39.88 -20.22 -4.33
N SER A 557 -39.95 -21.31 -5.11
CA SER A 557 -39.26 -21.44 -6.40
C SER A 557 -40.27 -21.59 -7.53
N PHE A 558 -39.90 -21.17 -8.73
CA PHE A 558 -40.68 -21.24 -9.96
C PHE A 558 -39.86 -21.92 -11.03
N THR A 559 -40.42 -22.91 -11.72
CA THR A 559 -39.76 -23.58 -12.85
C THR A 559 -40.22 -22.94 -14.15
N HIS A 560 -39.27 -22.44 -14.93
CA HIS A 560 -39.54 -21.83 -16.23
C HIS A 560 -38.24 -21.75 -17.06
N SER A 561 -38.35 -21.51 -18.36
CA SER A 561 -37.20 -21.36 -19.23
C SER A 561 -36.43 -20.07 -18.89
N PRO A 562 -35.09 -20.02 -19.03
CA PRO A 562 -34.30 -18.83 -18.70
C PRO A 562 -34.75 -17.54 -19.41
N GLY A 563 -35.23 -17.66 -20.66
CA GLY A 563 -35.73 -16.52 -21.45
C GLY A 563 -37.04 -15.90 -20.93
N GLU A 564 -37.75 -16.58 -20.03
CA GLU A 564 -39.05 -16.13 -19.49
C GLU A 564 -38.87 -15.26 -18.23
N TYR A 565 -37.66 -15.19 -17.65
CA TYR A 565 -37.43 -14.48 -16.38
C TYR A 565 -37.84 -13.00 -16.42
N SER A 566 -37.65 -12.31 -17.55
CA SER A 566 -38.04 -10.90 -17.70
C SER A 566 -39.55 -10.68 -17.57
N GLN A 567 -40.37 -11.69 -17.87
CA GLN A 567 -41.83 -11.65 -17.82
C GLN A 567 -42.38 -12.22 -16.50
N MET A 568 -41.56 -12.98 -15.76
CA MET A 568 -41.93 -13.61 -14.49
C MET A 568 -41.74 -12.66 -13.32
N ASN A 569 -42.80 -11.97 -12.88
CA ASN A 569 -42.74 -11.00 -11.79
C ASN A 569 -43.44 -11.51 -10.53
N ALA A 570 -42.67 -11.75 -9.47
CA ALA A 570 -43.17 -12.23 -8.18
C ALA A 570 -43.46 -11.11 -7.18
N GLU A 571 -42.93 -9.90 -7.37
CA GLU A 571 -43.25 -8.69 -6.58
C GLU A 571 -43.27 -8.91 -5.05
N PRO A 572 -42.20 -9.50 -4.45
CA PRO A 572 -42.21 -9.80 -3.04
C PRO A 572 -42.24 -8.52 -2.19
N VAL A 573 -43.11 -8.51 -1.18
CA VAL A 573 -43.18 -7.48 -0.13
C VAL A 573 -43.10 -8.14 1.23
N ILE A 574 -42.39 -7.49 2.15
CA ILE A 574 -42.13 -8.01 3.50
C ILE A 574 -42.54 -7.00 4.56
N SER A 575 -43.07 -7.52 5.67
CA SER A 575 -43.30 -6.76 6.91
C SER A 575 -42.82 -7.55 8.11
N LEU A 576 -42.27 -6.88 9.12
CA LEU A 576 -41.97 -7.44 10.43
C LEU A 576 -42.80 -6.77 11.51
N ALA A 577 -43.51 -7.55 12.30
CA ALA A 577 -44.34 -7.08 13.41
C ALA A 577 -43.65 -7.28 14.78
N GLN A 578 -44.37 -6.94 15.85
CA GLN A 578 -43.96 -7.22 17.23
C GLN A 578 -43.76 -8.74 17.45
N GLU A 579 -43.01 -9.13 18.50
CA GLU A 579 -42.72 -10.55 18.84
C GLU A 579 -41.90 -11.33 17.80
N TRP A 580 -41.20 -10.62 16.91
CA TRP A 580 -40.31 -11.19 15.88
C TRP A 580 -41.06 -11.88 14.73
N ASP A 581 -42.36 -11.68 14.60
CA ASP A 581 -43.14 -12.23 13.48
C ASP A 581 -42.85 -11.49 12.17
N PHE A 582 -42.78 -12.23 11.07
CA PHE A 582 -42.64 -11.65 9.73
C PHE A 582 -43.63 -12.29 8.76
N LEU A 583 -44.08 -11.50 7.79
CA LEU A 583 -44.91 -11.97 6.69
C LEU A 583 -44.33 -11.48 5.36
N ILE A 584 -44.25 -12.39 4.40
CA ILE A 584 -43.85 -12.08 3.02
C ILE A 584 -45.04 -12.37 2.13
N ALA A 585 -45.50 -11.41 1.34
CA ALA A 585 -46.51 -11.60 0.32
C ALA A 585 -45.89 -11.46 -1.07
N TYR A 586 -46.34 -12.28 -2.03
CA TYR A 586 -45.78 -12.33 -3.38
C TYR A 586 -46.81 -12.87 -4.37
N LYS A 587 -46.58 -12.57 -5.65
CA LYS A 587 -47.36 -13.03 -6.79
C LYS A 587 -46.82 -14.36 -7.32
N VAL A 588 -47.73 -15.28 -7.63
CA VAL A 588 -47.48 -16.47 -8.44
C VAL A 588 -48.10 -16.21 -9.83
N PRO A 589 -47.29 -15.95 -10.88
CA PRO A 589 -47.79 -15.45 -12.17
C PRO A 589 -48.40 -16.52 -13.10
N GLY A 590 -48.53 -17.79 -12.64
CA GLY A 590 -49.24 -18.85 -13.37
C GLY A 590 -48.39 -19.99 -13.92
N TYR A 591 -47.08 -20.03 -13.64
CA TYR A 591 -46.19 -21.16 -13.96
C TYR A 591 -45.84 -21.92 -12.67
N LEU A 592 -45.83 -23.25 -12.78
CA LEU A 592 -45.79 -24.17 -11.64
C LEU A 592 -44.38 -24.22 -11.02
N PRO A 593 -44.27 -24.21 -9.69
CA PRO A 593 -43.07 -24.59 -8.94
C PRO A 593 -42.60 -26.03 -9.21
N GLU A 594 -41.34 -26.33 -8.87
CA GLU A 594 -40.76 -27.67 -8.95
C GLU A 594 -41.10 -28.48 -7.68
N GLY A 595 -42.11 -29.35 -7.75
CA GLY A 595 -42.24 -30.53 -6.88
C GLY A 595 -43.17 -30.41 -5.67
N GLY A 596 -44.38 -30.96 -5.83
CA GLY A 596 -44.97 -31.87 -4.85
C GLY A 596 -45.60 -31.27 -3.59
N ASP A 597 -46.03 -30.01 -3.60
CA ASP A 597 -47.14 -29.42 -2.80
C ASP A 597 -47.41 -27.97 -3.30
N ASP A 598 -47.24 -27.79 -4.61
CA ASP A 598 -47.03 -26.50 -5.26
C ASP A 598 -48.30 -25.64 -5.34
N PRO A 599 -48.23 -24.29 -5.26
CA PRO A 599 -49.32 -23.43 -5.71
C PRO A 599 -49.77 -23.78 -7.14
N THR A 600 -50.95 -24.42 -7.25
CA THR A 600 -51.54 -24.87 -8.53
C THR A 600 -52.29 -23.76 -9.28
N GLN A 601 -52.34 -22.55 -8.73
CA GLN A 601 -53.16 -21.45 -9.22
C GLN A 601 -52.39 -20.13 -9.16
N ALA A 602 -52.51 -19.34 -10.24
CA ALA A 602 -52.00 -17.97 -10.25
C ALA A 602 -52.76 -17.12 -9.22
N GLY A 603 -52.05 -16.29 -8.47
CA GLY A 603 -52.66 -15.50 -7.39
C GLY A 603 -51.62 -14.83 -6.51
N LEU A 604 -52.09 -14.22 -5.42
CA LEU A 604 -51.22 -13.72 -4.37
C LEU A 604 -51.14 -14.74 -3.25
N TYR A 605 -49.91 -15.00 -2.82
CA TYR A 605 -49.59 -15.91 -1.74
C TYR A 605 -48.86 -15.16 -0.65
N TYR A 606 -48.88 -15.73 0.55
CA TYR A 606 -48.03 -15.28 1.63
C TYR A 606 -47.36 -16.44 2.36
N SER A 607 -46.19 -16.15 2.92
CA SER A 607 -45.44 -17.01 3.82
C SER A 607 -45.28 -16.32 5.16
N PHE A 608 -45.44 -17.07 6.26
CA PHE A 608 -45.46 -16.51 7.61
C PHE A 608 -44.55 -17.29 8.56
N GLY A 609 -43.79 -16.55 9.36
CA GLY A 609 -42.83 -17.11 10.28
C GLY A 609 -42.46 -16.16 11.41
N TRP A 610 -41.46 -16.55 12.17
CA TRP A 610 -40.82 -15.72 13.18
C TRP A 610 -39.30 -15.70 13.02
N LEU A 611 -38.68 -14.61 13.45
CA LEU A 611 -37.24 -14.44 13.59
C LEU A 611 -36.79 -14.93 14.96
N ASN A 612 -36.02 -16.00 14.98
CA ASN A 612 -35.60 -16.65 16.20
C ASN A 612 -34.37 -15.96 16.82
N GLY A 613 -34.59 -14.95 17.67
CA GLY A 613 -33.53 -14.20 18.35
C GLY A 613 -32.61 -15.07 19.21
N LEU A 614 -33.11 -16.19 19.77
CA LEU A 614 -32.30 -17.14 20.56
C LEU A 614 -31.29 -17.93 19.72
N TYR A 615 -31.51 -18.03 18.42
CA TYR A 615 -30.64 -18.73 17.47
C TYR A 615 -30.02 -17.75 16.47
N GLY A 616 -29.66 -16.56 16.97
CA GLY A 616 -28.98 -15.53 16.20
C GLY A 616 -29.81 -15.01 15.04
N TRP A 617 -31.11 -14.76 15.26
CA TRP A 617 -32.05 -14.19 14.27
C TRP A 617 -32.29 -15.10 13.04
N GLN A 618 -32.42 -16.40 13.25
CA GLN A 618 -32.78 -17.35 12.20
C GLN A 618 -34.23 -17.19 11.75
N LEU A 619 -34.47 -17.19 10.44
CA LEU A 619 -35.82 -17.25 9.88
C LEU A 619 -36.45 -18.64 10.11
N THR A 620 -37.61 -18.70 10.77
CA THR A 620 -38.33 -19.93 11.09
C THR A 620 -39.77 -19.85 10.61
N TRP A 621 -40.24 -20.84 9.85
CA TRP A 621 -41.62 -20.89 9.35
C TRP A 621 -42.57 -21.48 10.40
N TYR A 622 -43.75 -20.88 10.57
CA TYR A 622 -44.77 -21.43 11.47
C TYR A 622 -45.31 -22.78 10.98
N ASN A 623 -45.45 -22.95 9.67
CA ASN A 623 -45.79 -24.21 9.05
C ASN A 623 -44.67 -24.60 8.06
N PRO A 624 -43.77 -25.51 8.43
CA PRO A 624 -42.64 -25.88 7.57
C PRO A 624 -43.04 -26.74 6.38
N THR A 625 -44.21 -27.42 6.43
CA THR A 625 -44.73 -28.27 5.35
C THR A 625 -45.63 -27.52 4.37
N GLN A 626 -46.33 -26.47 4.81
CA GLN A 626 -47.09 -25.56 3.95
C GLN A 626 -46.58 -24.12 4.14
N LYS A 627 -45.42 -23.82 3.54
CA LYS A 627 -44.75 -22.52 3.68
C LYS A 627 -45.53 -21.38 3.02
N TRP A 628 -46.48 -21.67 2.14
CA TRP A 628 -47.23 -20.70 1.36
C TRP A 628 -48.73 -20.92 1.50
N VAL A 629 -49.46 -19.82 1.59
CA VAL A 629 -50.93 -19.82 1.67
C VAL A 629 -51.46 -18.78 0.69
N MET A 630 -52.43 -19.18 -0.13
CA MET A 630 -53.09 -18.27 -1.07
C MET A 630 -53.96 -17.27 -0.30
N ILE A 631 -53.88 -15.98 -0.65
CA ILE A 631 -54.86 -14.99 -0.23
C ILE A 631 -56.19 -15.34 -0.90
N PRO A 632 -57.30 -15.51 -0.13
CA PRO A 632 -58.57 -15.96 -0.69
C PRO A 632 -59.03 -15.09 -1.87
N THR A 633 -59.69 -15.72 -2.84
CA THR A 633 -60.27 -15.09 -4.03
C THR A 633 -59.29 -14.38 -4.98
N THR A 634 -57.97 -14.48 -4.78
CA THR A 634 -56.98 -13.89 -5.69
C THR A 634 -56.77 -14.74 -6.95
N GLY A 635 -56.26 -14.11 -8.00
CA GLY A 635 -56.04 -14.71 -9.32
C GLY A 635 -54.88 -14.06 -10.08
N VAL A 636 -54.75 -14.38 -11.37
CA VAL A 636 -53.67 -13.85 -12.24
C VAL A 636 -53.64 -12.31 -12.34
N ASN A 637 -54.80 -11.67 -12.18
CA ASN A 637 -54.96 -10.22 -12.24
C ASN A 637 -54.68 -9.51 -10.90
N SER A 638 -54.40 -10.26 -9.83
CA SER A 638 -54.02 -9.71 -8.53
C SER A 638 -52.52 -9.35 -8.56
N ILE A 639 -52.20 -8.06 -8.56
CA ILE A 639 -50.84 -7.53 -8.76
C ILE A 639 -50.52 -6.41 -7.76
N HIS A 640 -49.25 -6.01 -7.69
CA HIS A 640 -48.75 -4.91 -6.85
C HIS A 640 -49.17 -5.04 -5.38
N PRO A 641 -48.88 -6.19 -4.73
CA PRO A 641 -49.12 -6.32 -3.30
C PRO A 641 -48.25 -5.32 -2.55
N THR A 642 -48.82 -4.72 -1.51
CA THR A 642 -48.12 -3.91 -0.52
C THR A 642 -48.58 -4.35 0.87
N ILE A 643 -47.69 -4.27 1.85
CA ILE A 643 -47.93 -4.75 3.20
C ILE A 643 -47.53 -3.72 4.24
N GLY A 644 -48.31 -3.63 5.31
CA GLY A 644 -47.99 -2.88 6.50
C GLY A 644 -48.35 -3.65 7.75
N ASP A 645 -47.48 -3.59 8.74
CA ASP A 645 -47.65 -4.20 10.05
C ASP A 645 -47.93 -3.14 11.13
N ASP A 646 -48.54 -3.59 12.23
CA ASP A 646 -48.54 -2.84 13.48
C ASP A 646 -47.59 -3.47 14.51
N VAL A 647 -46.66 -2.65 14.98
CA VAL A 647 -45.65 -2.99 15.98
C VAL A 647 -46.17 -2.76 17.41
N TYR A 648 -47.27 -2.02 17.60
CA TYR A 648 -47.64 -1.46 18.92
C TYR A 648 -49.06 -1.80 19.43
N SER A 649 -49.87 -2.59 18.72
CA SER A 649 -51.25 -2.92 19.17
C SER A 649 -51.35 -4.08 20.16
N GLY A 650 -50.23 -4.63 20.66
CA GLY A 650 -50.22 -5.80 21.54
C GLY A 650 -50.65 -7.10 20.85
N TYR A 651 -50.86 -7.04 19.53
CA TYR A 651 -51.18 -8.16 18.66
C TYR A 651 -50.60 -7.92 17.27
N ASN A 652 -50.21 -8.99 16.56
CA ASN A 652 -49.54 -8.86 15.27
C ASN A 652 -50.57 -8.74 14.13
N TYR A 653 -50.87 -7.50 13.73
CA TYR A 653 -51.68 -7.24 12.54
C TYR A 653 -50.81 -7.05 11.31
N PHE A 654 -51.08 -7.82 10.25
CA PHE A 654 -50.52 -7.62 8.92
C PHE A 654 -51.64 -7.23 7.97
N HIS A 655 -51.52 -6.06 7.36
CA HIS A 655 -52.48 -5.53 6.42
C HIS A 655 -51.91 -5.59 5.01
N ILE A 656 -52.66 -6.21 4.09
CA ILE A 656 -52.24 -6.40 2.70
C ILE A 656 -53.22 -5.64 1.80
N VAL A 657 -52.67 -4.86 0.88
CA VAL A 657 -53.42 -4.20 -0.19
C VAL A 657 -52.83 -4.59 -1.51
N TYR A 658 -53.68 -4.77 -2.52
CA TYR A 658 -53.25 -5.11 -3.86
C TYR A 658 -54.21 -4.56 -4.90
N GLN A 659 -53.76 -4.50 -6.14
CA GLN A 659 -54.57 -4.14 -7.29
C GLN A 659 -55.16 -5.41 -7.92
N GLU A 660 -56.44 -5.38 -8.27
CA GLU A 660 -57.08 -6.46 -9.02
C GLU A 660 -58.22 -5.92 -9.87
N ASN A 661 -58.23 -6.23 -11.16
CA ASN A 661 -59.29 -5.85 -12.10
C ASN A 661 -59.68 -4.36 -11.98
N ASN A 662 -58.68 -3.47 -12.06
CA ASN A 662 -58.81 -2.02 -11.91
C ASN A 662 -59.35 -1.54 -10.54
N GLN A 663 -59.35 -2.39 -9.51
CA GLN A 663 -59.77 -2.05 -8.15
C GLN A 663 -58.61 -2.20 -7.15
N ILE A 664 -58.71 -1.49 -6.02
CA ILE A 664 -57.85 -1.74 -4.85
C ILE A 664 -58.59 -2.65 -3.87
N LYS A 665 -58.00 -3.81 -3.58
CA LYS A 665 -58.49 -4.78 -2.61
C LYS A 665 -57.72 -4.67 -1.32
N TYR A 666 -58.38 -4.89 -0.21
CA TYR A 666 -57.78 -4.93 1.12
C TYR A 666 -58.09 -6.24 1.82
N HIS A 667 -57.06 -6.78 2.46
CA HIS A 667 -57.15 -7.95 3.33
C HIS A 667 -56.28 -7.71 4.56
N TYR A 668 -56.58 -8.40 5.66
CA TYR A 668 -55.74 -8.33 6.85
C TYR A 668 -55.72 -9.65 7.59
N ARG A 669 -54.64 -9.84 8.33
CA ARG A 669 -54.40 -10.97 9.21
C ARG A 669 -54.13 -10.45 10.62
N TYR A 670 -54.61 -11.19 11.61
CA TYR A 670 -54.35 -10.96 13.02
C TYR A 670 -53.70 -12.19 13.64
N GLY A 671 -52.56 -12.01 14.30
CA GLY A 671 -51.76 -13.07 14.88
C GLY A 671 -51.82 -13.11 16.40
N GLN A 672 -52.28 -14.25 16.93
CA GLN A 672 -51.89 -14.77 18.25
C GLN A 672 -51.60 -16.27 18.21
N THR A 673 -52.12 -17.01 17.23
CA THR A 673 -51.90 -18.46 17.13
C THR A 673 -50.73 -18.77 16.22
N ARG A 674 -49.68 -19.36 16.81
CA ARG A 674 -48.47 -19.93 16.17
C ARG A 674 -48.76 -21.18 15.34
N THR A 675 -49.90 -21.22 14.63
CA THR A 675 -50.45 -22.41 13.95
C THR A 675 -50.36 -22.36 12.42
N GLY A 676 -49.79 -21.29 11.84
CA GLY A 676 -49.58 -21.16 10.40
C GLY A 676 -50.84 -20.87 9.55
N SER A 677 -52.04 -21.06 10.08
CA SER A 677 -53.30 -20.73 9.38
C SER A 677 -53.75 -19.28 9.58
N LEU A 678 -54.44 -18.70 8.57
CA LEU A 678 -55.21 -17.47 8.72
C LEU A 678 -56.37 -17.73 9.69
N MET A 679 -56.37 -17.10 10.88
CA MET A 679 -57.64 -16.72 11.49
C MET A 679 -58.12 -15.49 10.71
N SER A 680 -58.79 -15.74 9.58
CA SER A 680 -59.11 -14.72 8.58
C SER A 680 -60.06 -13.65 9.14
N GLY A 681 -59.77 -12.39 8.87
CA GLY A 681 -60.80 -11.36 8.78
C GLY A 681 -61.60 -11.52 7.47
N GLY A 682 -62.35 -12.61 7.30
CA GLY A 682 -63.18 -12.87 6.12
C GLY A 682 -62.47 -12.83 4.77
N ASN A 683 -63.25 -12.73 3.69
CA ASN A 683 -62.74 -12.54 2.32
C ASN A 683 -62.19 -11.11 2.12
N PRO A 684 -61.20 -10.89 1.23
CA PRO A 684 -60.80 -9.55 0.82
C PRO A 684 -61.99 -8.72 0.33
N TYR A 685 -61.96 -7.40 0.56
CA TYR A 685 -63.00 -6.49 0.09
C TYR A 685 -62.43 -5.32 -0.73
N VAL A 686 -63.30 -4.66 -1.50
CA VAL A 686 -62.93 -3.55 -2.38
C VAL A 686 -62.77 -2.25 -1.58
N CYS A 687 -61.53 -1.83 -1.36
CA CYS A 687 -61.21 -0.59 -0.66
C CYS A 687 -61.54 0.66 -1.51
N SER A 688 -61.42 0.55 -2.83
CA SER A 688 -61.64 1.65 -3.77
C SER A 688 -63.10 1.88 -4.18
N ASN A 689 -64.05 1.17 -3.55
CA ASN A 689 -65.46 1.27 -3.91
C ASN A 689 -66.04 2.67 -3.58
N ASN A 690 -67.03 3.11 -4.35
CA ASN A 690 -67.73 4.40 -4.17
C ASN A 690 -66.82 5.63 -4.19
N THR A 691 -65.78 5.63 -5.05
CA THR A 691 -64.87 6.78 -5.20
C THR A 691 -65.17 7.65 -6.41
N GLY A 692 -65.99 7.16 -7.36
CA GLY A 692 -66.27 7.85 -8.62
C GLY A 692 -65.11 7.81 -9.63
N PHE A 693 -64.09 6.99 -9.38
CA PHE A 693 -63.01 6.69 -10.32
C PHE A 693 -63.23 5.30 -10.92
N THR A 694 -62.85 5.14 -12.18
CA THR A 694 -63.10 3.91 -12.96
C THR A 694 -61.94 2.93 -12.87
N GLU A 695 -60.72 3.43 -12.65
CA GLU A 695 -59.54 2.59 -12.56
C GLU A 695 -58.64 3.02 -11.39
N HIS A 696 -57.91 2.05 -10.85
CA HIS A 696 -57.14 2.23 -9.64
C HIS A 696 -55.80 1.49 -9.69
N TYR A 697 -54.73 2.20 -9.35
CA TYR A 697 -53.35 1.74 -9.53
C TYR A 697 -52.46 2.03 -8.33
N ASN A 698 -51.35 1.30 -8.23
CA ASN A 698 -50.21 1.67 -7.40
C ASN A 698 -50.60 1.89 -5.92
N PRO A 699 -51.13 0.89 -5.21
CA PRO A 699 -51.48 1.04 -3.81
C PRO A 699 -50.24 1.15 -2.91
N SER A 700 -50.37 1.89 -1.82
CA SER A 700 -49.42 1.95 -0.70
C SER A 700 -50.19 1.95 0.62
N ILE A 701 -49.62 1.31 1.66
CA ILE A 701 -50.29 1.10 2.95
C ILE A 701 -49.37 1.39 4.13
N ILE A 702 -49.97 1.90 5.20
CA ILE A 702 -49.43 1.84 6.56
C ILE A 702 -50.46 1.21 7.51
N SER A 703 -49.99 0.59 8.59
CA SER A 703 -50.84 0.28 9.73
C SER A 703 -50.95 1.45 10.71
N MET A 704 -52.09 1.59 11.37
CA MET A 704 -52.40 2.56 12.41
C MET A 704 -53.25 1.86 13.49
N GLY A 705 -52.59 1.17 14.43
CA GLY A 705 -53.27 0.32 15.40
C GLY A 705 -53.83 -0.95 14.76
N THR A 706 -55.05 -1.33 15.13
CA THR A 706 -55.79 -2.45 14.53
C THR A 706 -56.35 -2.17 13.12
N THR A 707 -55.95 -1.05 12.50
CA THR A 707 -56.54 -0.49 11.28
C THR A 707 -55.44 -0.03 10.33
N ALA A 708 -55.76 0.24 9.07
CA ALA A 708 -54.78 0.74 8.12
C ALA A 708 -55.14 2.10 7.52
N ARG A 709 -54.19 2.72 6.82
CA ARG A 709 -54.42 3.82 5.87
C ARG A 709 -53.82 3.43 4.53
N VAL A 710 -54.59 3.67 3.47
CA VAL A 710 -54.25 3.25 2.12
C VAL A 710 -54.33 4.46 1.21
N CYS A 711 -53.31 4.64 0.37
CA CYS A 711 -53.35 5.56 -0.74
C CYS A 711 -53.07 4.84 -2.07
N TRP A 712 -53.60 5.38 -3.17
CA TRP A 712 -53.45 4.82 -4.51
C TRP A 712 -53.76 5.89 -5.57
N VAL A 713 -53.46 5.61 -6.85
CA VAL A 713 -53.87 6.47 -7.97
C VAL A 713 -55.26 6.07 -8.43
N GLY A 714 -56.18 7.03 -8.50
CA GLY A 714 -57.47 6.89 -9.17
C GLY A 714 -57.44 7.55 -10.54
N TYR A 715 -58.00 6.87 -11.54
CA TYR A 715 -58.21 7.39 -12.89
C TYR A 715 -59.69 7.44 -13.25
N ARG A 716 -60.09 8.52 -13.93
CA ARG A 716 -61.40 8.66 -14.58
C ARG A 716 -61.33 9.60 -15.77
N MET A 717 -62.31 9.50 -16.66
CA MET A 717 -62.58 10.52 -17.66
C MET A 717 -63.53 11.58 -17.08
N VAL A 718 -63.18 12.86 -17.22
CA VAL A 718 -64.03 13.99 -16.85
C VAL A 718 -64.51 14.66 -18.13
N TYR A 719 -65.81 14.89 -18.23
CA TYR A 719 -66.46 15.52 -19.37
C TYR A 719 -66.83 16.95 -19.00
N TYR A 720 -66.43 17.91 -19.83
CA TYR A 720 -66.93 19.28 -19.77
C TYR A 720 -67.89 19.50 -20.93
N GLU A 721 -69.08 20.02 -20.61
CA GLU A 721 -70.01 20.52 -21.63
C GLU A 721 -69.75 22.02 -21.78
N GLU A 722 -69.10 22.42 -22.88
CA GLU A 722 -69.20 23.79 -23.40
C GLU A 722 -70.18 23.80 -24.57
N GLU A 723 -70.72 24.98 -24.89
CA GLU A 723 -72.00 25.21 -25.61
C GLU A 723 -72.27 24.41 -26.89
N ASN A 724 -71.31 23.69 -27.51
CA ASN A 724 -71.54 22.72 -28.59
C ASN A 724 -70.52 21.56 -28.70
N GLU A 725 -69.66 21.31 -27.70
CA GLU A 725 -68.61 20.28 -27.79
C GLU A 725 -68.40 19.57 -26.43
N VAL A 726 -68.34 18.24 -26.42
CA VAL A 726 -68.08 17.42 -25.23
C VAL A 726 -66.63 17.00 -25.24
N ASP A 727 -65.79 17.72 -24.51
CA ASP A 727 -64.39 17.35 -24.34
C ASP A 727 -64.21 16.42 -23.14
N ALA A 728 -63.50 15.31 -23.36
CA ALA A 728 -63.21 14.31 -22.35
C ALA A 728 -61.72 14.31 -22.01
N PHE A 729 -61.38 14.64 -20.77
CA PHE A 729 -59.98 14.69 -20.33
C PHE A 729 -59.68 13.62 -19.26
N PRO A 730 -58.52 12.94 -19.36
CA PRO A 730 -58.10 11.97 -18.35
C PRO A 730 -57.72 12.69 -17.05
N GLN A 731 -58.21 12.18 -15.94
CA GLN A 731 -57.92 12.71 -14.61
C GLN A 731 -57.30 11.64 -13.72
N TYR A 732 -56.04 11.87 -13.34
CA TYR A 732 -55.33 11.08 -12.32
C TYR A 732 -55.28 11.85 -10.99
N ARG A 733 -55.69 11.20 -9.90
CA ARG A 733 -55.71 11.76 -8.53
C ARG A 733 -55.14 10.78 -7.52
N VAL A 734 -54.49 11.28 -6.47
CA VAL A 734 -54.16 10.43 -5.33
C VAL A 734 -55.42 10.26 -4.52
N LEU A 735 -55.85 9.03 -4.30
CA LEU A 735 -56.95 8.71 -3.41
C LEU A 735 -56.39 8.19 -2.10
N PHE A 736 -56.99 8.62 -0.99
CA PHE A 736 -56.59 8.23 0.36
C PHE A 736 -57.82 7.85 1.18
N ARG A 737 -57.75 6.73 1.90
CA ARG A 737 -58.86 6.24 2.73
C ARG A 737 -58.39 5.29 3.84
N ARG A 738 -59.16 5.23 4.93
CA ARG A 738 -59.14 4.12 5.90
C ARG A 738 -59.99 2.96 5.37
N PRO A 739 -59.45 1.73 5.22
CA PRO A 739 -60.22 0.58 4.77
C PRO A 739 -61.50 0.36 5.60
N GLY A 740 -62.61 0.07 4.90
CA GLY A 740 -63.94 -0.13 5.49
C GLY A 740 -64.76 1.15 5.68
N GLN A 741 -64.22 2.34 5.41
CA GLN A 741 -64.96 3.61 5.44
C GLN A 741 -65.55 3.97 4.07
N THR A 742 -66.61 4.78 4.06
CA THR A 742 -67.24 5.31 2.83
C THR A 742 -66.73 6.69 2.44
N THR A 743 -66.04 7.40 3.33
CA THR A 743 -65.38 8.68 3.00
C THR A 743 -63.97 8.44 2.46
N PHE A 744 -63.53 9.32 1.56
CA PHE A 744 -62.16 9.32 1.01
C PHE A 744 -61.72 10.74 0.73
N TRP A 745 -60.42 10.94 0.58
CA TRP A 745 -59.81 12.20 0.16
C TRP A 745 -59.15 12.02 -1.20
N GLN A 746 -59.09 13.10 -1.98
CA GLN A 746 -58.41 13.13 -3.26
C GLN A 746 -57.45 14.31 -3.35
N PHE A 747 -56.30 14.11 -3.97
CA PHE A 747 -55.25 15.14 -4.07
C PHE A 747 -54.65 15.19 -5.48
N GLY A 748 -54.12 16.38 -5.79
CA GLY A 748 -53.23 16.63 -6.89
C GLY A 748 -53.84 16.66 -8.28
N ASN A 749 -53.01 16.79 -9.31
CA ASN A 749 -53.41 16.63 -10.71
C ASN A 749 -52.35 15.89 -11.53
N ASN A 750 -52.79 14.98 -12.42
CA ASN A 750 -51.90 14.16 -13.24
C ASN A 750 -50.82 13.46 -12.39
N VAL A 751 -51.28 12.75 -11.37
CA VAL A 751 -50.42 12.17 -10.33
C VAL A 751 -49.88 10.80 -10.71
N SER A 752 -48.73 10.45 -10.13
CA SER A 752 -48.15 9.11 -10.19
C SER A 752 -47.49 8.73 -8.86
N SER A 753 -47.32 7.42 -8.65
CA SER A 753 -46.50 6.82 -7.59
C SER A 753 -46.74 7.33 -6.16
N PRO A 754 -47.98 7.28 -5.62
CA PRO A 754 -48.23 7.64 -4.25
C PRO A 754 -47.57 6.64 -3.30
N ASN A 755 -46.97 7.15 -2.23
CA ASN A 755 -46.39 6.33 -1.16
C ASN A 755 -46.72 6.94 0.20
N ILE A 756 -47.14 6.12 1.15
CA ILE A 756 -47.51 6.53 2.50
C ILE A 756 -46.53 5.98 3.53
N ASN A 757 -46.18 6.82 4.50
CA ASN A 757 -45.34 6.43 5.63
C ASN A 757 -45.85 7.06 6.94
N LYS A 758 -45.38 6.55 8.08
CA LYS A 758 -45.78 6.95 9.42
C LYS A 758 -44.58 7.13 10.34
N ASN A 759 -44.81 7.82 11.46
CA ASN A 759 -43.83 7.83 12.54
C ASN A 759 -43.90 6.54 13.37
N SER A 760 -42.84 6.26 14.13
CA SER A 760 -42.75 5.10 15.00
C SER A 760 -43.79 5.06 16.11
N THR A 761 -44.42 6.19 16.47
CA THR A 761 -45.46 6.19 17.52
C THR A 761 -46.88 5.99 16.99
N ASN A 762 -47.06 5.75 15.68
CA ASN A 762 -48.37 5.67 15.03
C ASN A 762 -49.27 6.90 15.27
N THR A 763 -48.71 8.07 15.58
CA THR A 763 -49.46 9.32 15.84
C THR A 763 -49.51 10.24 14.63
N TYR A 764 -48.58 10.06 13.70
CA TYR A 764 -48.44 10.90 12.51
C TYR A 764 -48.20 10.03 11.28
N TYR A 765 -48.77 10.45 10.16
CA TYR A 765 -48.50 9.88 8.85
C TYR A 765 -48.43 10.99 7.80
N ALA A 766 -47.70 10.71 6.73
CA ALA A 766 -47.66 11.54 5.54
C ALA A 766 -47.60 10.64 4.31
N PHE A 767 -48.14 11.13 3.21
CA PHE A 767 -48.01 10.48 1.91
C PHE A 767 -47.58 11.49 0.87
N ALA A 768 -46.73 11.05 -0.04
CA ALA A 768 -46.17 11.85 -1.11
C ALA A 768 -46.53 11.23 -2.46
N TRP A 769 -46.56 12.05 -3.50
CA TRP A 769 -46.78 11.64 -4.88
C TRP A 769 -46.02 12.55 -5.85
N SER A 770 -45.84 12.08 -7.08
CA SER A 770 -45.32 12.88 -8.17
C SER A 770 -46.47 13.48 -8.97
N GLU A 771 -46.36 14.75 -9.36
CA GLU A 771 -47.23 15.42 -10.31
C GLU A 771 -46.46 15.75 -11.58
N ASN A 772 -47.08 15.49 -12.73
CA ASN A 772 -46.47 15.73 -14.05
C ASN A 772 -45.07 15.11 -14.18
N ASN A 773 -44.83 14.01 -13.47
CA ASN A 773 -43.56 13.27 -13.41
C ASN A 773 -42.32 14.11 -13.06
N SER A 774 -42.50 15.25 -12.38
CA SER A 774 -41.40 16.20 -12.14
C SER A 774 -41.44 16.89 -10.78
N GLN A 775 -42.62 17.08 -10.19
CA GLN A 775 -42.76 17.77 -8.91
C GLN A 775 -43.30 16.83 -7.83
N ILE A 776 -42.62 16.77 -6.69
CA ILE A 776 -43.07 15.97 -5.55
C ILE A 776 -43.95 16.83 -4.65
N TRP A 777 -45.13 16.30 -4.35
CA TRP A 777 -46.09 16.87 -3.41
C TRP A 777 -46.29 15.91 -2.25
N PHE A 778 -46.66 16.44 -1.10
CA PHE A 778 -47.04 15.62 0.04
C PHE A 778 -48.24 16.20 0.78
N ALA A 779 -48.96 15.34 1.49
CA ALA A 779 -49.96 15.70 2.48
C ALA A 779 -49.73 14.89 3.76
N ASP A 780 -50.10 15.47 4.89
CA ASP A 780 -49.93 14.87 6.21
C ASP A 780 -51.29 14.48 6.83
N ASN A 781 -51.29 14.09 8.10
CA ASN A 781 -52.51 13.74 8.84
C ASN A 781 -53.47 14.93 9.06
N THR A 782 -53.10 16.17 8.70
CA THR A 782 -54.00 17.33 8.60
C THR A 782 -54.69 17.42 7.24
N LEU A 783 -54.26 16.61 6.27
CA LEU A 783 -54.83 16.46 4.93
C LEU A 783 -54.75 17.74 4.09
N ASN A 784 -53.72 18.56 4.32
CA ASN A 784 -53.36 19.70 3.49
C ASN A 784 -52.14 19.36 2.62
N SER A 785 -52.21 19.68 1.32
CA SER A 785 -51.09 19.44 0.38
C SER A 785 -50.06 20.57 0.39
N LYS A 786 -48.77 20.20 0.31
CA LYS A 786 -47.62 21.11 0.27
C LYS A 786 -46.61 20.60 -0.78
N ILE A 787 -45.83 21.53 -1.35
CA ILE A 787 -44.70 21.20 -2.23
C ILE A 787 -43.53 20.78 -1.34
N ALA A 788 -42.86 19.68 -1.71
CA ALA A 788 -41.73 19.11 -0.97
C ALA A 788 -40.45 19.94 -1.08
#